data_AF-A0A553PF61-F1
#
_entry.id   AF-A0A553PF61-F1
#
_cell.length_a   1.000
_cell.length_b   1.000
_cell.length_c   1.000
_cell.angle_alpha   90.00
_cell.angle_beta   90.00
_cell.angle_gamma   90.00
#
_symmetry.space_group_name_H-M   'P 1'
#
loop_
_entity.id
_entity.type
_entity.pdbx_description
1 polymer ?
#
loop_
_entity_poly.entity_id
_entity_poly.type
_entity_poly.pdbx_seq_one_letter_code
_entity_poly.pdbx_strand_id
1 'polypeptide(L)'
;MWETWGCQPITITAHQTSLDDCVMPWLVQLFSLYLGPAHSIQGPHLASGPLRVLARLAVLMGVLGVLGVWGSVRAMDLASDDRTCGVAAADDGWRCSSGECIPSEWLCDGEAQCPYPDRSDEEAGCQVHAQSTPCKSWNGRLYVPCPDQPGRCVEDVQDCQNPESSCPHDNEGLLWRCMDGRCIKRKHLCDGLAQCEDNTDESLGCKLFNNDTECPSWSGQLHVPCQTSNESSALLCTLPEFADNNCRQCERANLWRCNNGLCIENVLVQDGYVHCMDGSDENLGPLKWWIFLVITLVFGLSGMVLSFLYRILKDKKHIFDCGFCRSSRSGQSQNEFEMMVDSAFTEPPDEGILPFDLIQILDNPNQWSDDHTVLPREKEAIRIYARVHQNPKLYKNLYRFLVYRIASPQRLGQVMELLLKWERDFHDGSSHGAAACWRLHLGACEILSEVLAATKPRGVCSTYFDWYLPVKNKLRKWRLGLSDGPRNVVEKIYQLFNTIYYMIKPFLGATFFYFDMMKDIAITWMLMKTLVNLSSDTPIRSFPFETFVVGVMGCAIFGSFLMGVYISFSYSDHIFELCDHKHTAPRTLSFRTISMMASIFMPAFILANHVFYLQQEYKLQRELQDPELSFDFQPYKSASTSNLKKSGKTPHPHLGPSSIPKADFSQTLRMTTLFQQIERSRYKCHLHRRIYSCYRIAYASIQTFSVMMGMIVIIFVDAKPSRRHNNVLGAFSQRLRDFFQVAQTENSLLVDLDIVRNVVLGGSIGYSFVIIISALLRYVNQCKGTYLSRTGKVFLLLYFGCHLTARVALFLGMTITAQNTGTLFPVTLIATCLFIFHAIIIYYFKWRFVKCFKESRFVERIVHVLANTIVAIPFMKWNVDVVNAKTPSTFNLHHRSLSFPLTVKRRPVSEPSRPDAFNQFSISNFCQIITAPLVKEVGNVRQTLIDLWWNNPQRDLHVKNLRQELPQTLSSLTDEDLNEDLTFLSENGYVNFPLYHPHRTKFEYFYLVLIHFVVNCISFGLEVFNGGTPTQSGPYYSWDVRLATFFLGVVFLCLYYRHYHILHDFNVGGCCDWENYWSVIFCVSSGEPLKAILREEKMRYYLHPEELSSPSSHESDIQDCTCPIPSHNVNRMGPSAATVTTQTSVIEEQPKLQTNQQYPEQPTAPPTPCCEETSQSAAKKFNGPSSV
;
A
#
# COMPACT_ATOMS: atom_id res chain seq x y z
N MET A 1 -21.18 12.55 27.46
CA MET A 1 -22.45 13.08 26.95
C MET A 1 -22.90 12.28 25.72
N TRP A 2 -22.90 10.94 25.83
CA TRP A 2 -23.14 9.98 24.74
C TRP A 2 -23.87 8.74 25.28
N GLU A 3 -25.06 8.95 25.85
CA GLU A 3 -26.10 7.94 26.00
C GLU A 3 -27.44 8.65 25.79
N THR A 4 -28.39 7.96 25.16
CA THR A 4 -29.62 8.46 24.52
C THR A 4 -29.39 8.99 23.10
N TRP A 5 -29.78 8.20 22.11
CA TRP A 5 -30.89 8.45 21.19
C TRP A 5 -30.99 7.19 20.30
N GLY A 6 -31.99 6.36 20.60
CA GLY A 6 -32.30 5.16 19.84
C GLY A 6 -33.01 5.52 18.53
N CYS A 7 -32.48 5.02 17.42
CA CYS A 7 -33.22 4.86 16.16
C CYS A 7 -33.05 3.41 15.71
N GLN A 8 -34.17 2.74 15.46
CA GLN A 8 -34.27 1.37 14.94
C GLN A 8 -33.53 1.21 13.60
N PRO A 9 -33.04 0.00 13.27
CA PRO A 9 -32.47 -0.26 11.96
C PRO A 9 -33.61 -0.39 10.93
N ILE A 10 -33.63 0.53 9.96
CA ILE A 10 -34.38 0.34 8.70
C ILE A 10 -33.55 -0.63 7.86
N THR A 11 -34.03 -1.86 7.71
CA THR A 11 -33.56 -2.82 6.71
C THR A 11 -33.96 -2.34 5.32
N ILE A 12 -33.03 -1.67 4.62
CA ILE A 12 -33.15 -1.43 3.18
C ILE A 12 -32.35 -2.54 2.49
N THR A 13 -33.07 -3.45 1.85
CA THR A 13 -32.56 -4.41 0.87
C THR A 13 -31.89 -3.64 -0.27
N ALA A 14 -30.55 -3.66 -0.32
CA ALA A 14 -29.79 -3.11 -1.43
C ALA A 14 -29.88 -4.07 -2.63
N HIS A 15 -30.43 -3.58 -3.74
CA HIS A 15 -30.31 -4.22 -5.04
C HIS A 15 -28.84 -4.18 -5.48
N GLN A 16 -28.29 -5.37 -5.71
CA GLN A 16 -26.95 -5.62 -6.22
C GLN A 16 -26.96 -5.38 -7.73
N THR A 17 -26.34 -4.31 -8.22
CA THR A 17 -26.13 -4.08 -9.66
C THR A 17 -24.65 -4.17 -10.01
N SER A 18 -24.33 -5.27 -10.68
CA SER A 18 -23.19 -5.63 -11.54
C SER A 18 -22.00 -4.67 -11.66
N LEU A 19 -20.85 -5.12 -11.13
CA LEU A 19 -19.52 -4.77 -11.63
C LEU A 19 -18.55 -5.97 -11.50
N ASP A 20 -19.07 -7.19 -11.65
CA ASP A 20 -18.36 -8.46 -11.39
C ASP A 20 -17.91 -9.23 -12.65
N ASP A 21 -18.23 -8.79 -13.88
CA ASP A 21 -18.21 -9.71 -15.02
C ASP A 21 -16.88 -9.91 -15.78
N CYS A 22 -15.79 -9.21 -15.47
CA CYS A 22 -14.58 -9.31 -16.33
C CYS A 22 -13.31 -9.89 -15.68
N VAL A 23 -13.21 -9.99 -14.35
CA VAL A 23 -11.92 -10.30 -13.70
C VAL A 23 -11.94 -11.63 -12.93
N MET A 24 -13.08 -12.04 -12.39
CA MET A 24 -13.18 -13.28 -11.61
C MET A 24 -13.21 -14.57 -12.45
N PRO A 25 -13.91 -14.66 -13.61
CA PRO A 25 -13.95 -15.91 -14.38
C PRO A 25 -12.57 -16.36 -14.88
N TRP A 26 -11.72 -15.40 -15.26
CA TRP A 26 -10.36 -15.66 -15.76
C TRP A 26 -9.41 -16.16 -14.66
N LEU A 27 -9.45 -15.55 -13.47
CA LEU A 27 -8.65 -16.00 -12.33
C LEU A 27 -9.12 -17.38 -11.86
N VAL A 28 -10.42 -17.61 -11.76
CA VAL A 28 -10.98 -18.92 -11.38
C VAL A 28 -10.63 -19.99 -12.41
N GLN A 29 -10.67 -19.71 -13.73
CA GLN A 29 -10.22 -20.66 -14.75
C GLN A 29 -8.72 -20.96 -14.72
N LEU A 30 -7.86 -19.94 -14.48
CA LEU A 30 -6.42 -20.15 -14.29
C LEU A 30 -6.11 -20.98 -13.03
N PHE A 31 -6.88 -20.78 -11.95
CA PHE A 31 -6.79 -21.58 -10.72
C PHE A 31 -7.31 -23.01 -10.91
N SER A 32 -8.40 -23.20 -11.66
CA SER A 32 -8.94 -24.53 -12.00
C SER A 32 -8.01 -25.33 -12.92
N LEU A 33 -7.26 -24.66 -13.82
CA LEU A 33 -6.23 -25.30 -14.64
C LEU A 33 -5.00 -25.75 -13.84
N TYR A 34 -4.68 -25.08 -12.73
CA TYR A 34 -3.56 -25.43 -11.85
C TYR A 34 -3.93 -26.48 -10.78
N LEU A 35 -5.23 -26.68 -10.51
CA LEU A 35 -5.77 -27.58 -9.49
C LEU A 35 -6.64 -28.71 -10.05
N GLY A 36 -6.54 -29.02 -11.34
CA GLY A 36 -7.37 -30.03 -12.00
C GLY A 36 -7.38 -31.40 -11.29
N PRO A 37 -8.51 -32.12 -11.30
CA PRO A 37 -8.66 -33.38 -10.58
C PRO A 37 -7.77 -34.44 -11.21
N ALA A 38 -6.78 -34.92 -10.45
CA ALA A 38 -6.01 -36.08 -10.81
C ALA A 38 -6.95 -37.30 -10.82
N HIS A 39 -7.26 -37.79 -12.02
CA HIS A 39 -7.94 -39.08 -12.21
C HIS A 39 -7.15 -40.19 -11.52
N SER A 40 -7.90 -41.11 -10.91
CA SER A 40 -7.45 -42.21 -10.09
C SER A 40 -6.34 -43.04 -10.75
N ILE A 41 -5.13 -42.97 -10.18
CA ILE A 41 -4.15 -44.05 -10.26
C ILE A 41 -3.93 -44.51 -8.83
N GLN A 42 -4.58 -45.61 -8.47
CA GLN A 42 -4.32 -46.34 -7.23
C GLN A 42 -2.93 -46.99 -7.34
N GLY A 43 -1.98 -46.50 -6.55
CA GLY A 43 -0.70 -47.15 -6.28
C GLY A 43 -0.26 -46.81 -4.85
N PRO A 44 0.04 -47.80 -3.99
CA PRO A 44 0.48 -47.54 -2.62
C PRO A 44 1.94 -47.06 -2.63
N HIS A 45 2.26 -46.14 -1.72
CA HIS A 45 3.58 -45.49 -1.52
C HIS A 45 3.91 -44.29 -2.43
N LEU A 46 3.23 -43.16 -2.21
CA LEU A 46 3.79 -41.84 -2.52
C LEU A 46 3.70 -40.93 -1.29
N ALA A 47 4.87 -40.59 -0.77
CA ALA A 47 5.09 -39.87 0.48
C ALA A 47 4.30 -38.54 0.56
N SER A 48 3.64 -38.36 1.70
CA SER A 48 3.11 -37.11 2.24
C SER A 48 4.24 -36.11 2.48
N GLY A 49 4.64 -35.35 1.46
CA GLY A 49 5.76 -34.41 1.57
C GLY A 49 5.35 -33.00 2.04
N PRO A 50 6.23 -32.30 2.80
CA PRO A 50 6.03 -30.91 3.26
C PRO A 50 5.87 -29.91 2.11
N LEU A 51 6.32 -30.24 0.89
CA LEU A 51 6.17 -29.40 -0.30
C LEU A 51 4.71 -29.22 -0.74
N ARG A 52 3.87 -30.26 -0.61
CA ARG A 52 2.42 -30.16 -0.91
C ARG A 52 1.70 -29.31 0.14
N VAL A 53 2.12 -29.42 1.41
CA VAL A 53 1.57 -28.63 2.52
C VAL A 53 1.98 -27.17 2.39
N LEU A 54 3.23 -26.88 2.01
CA LEU A 54 3.71 -25.52 1.74
C LEU A 54 3.08 -24.90 0.49
N ALA A 55 2.86 -25.67 -0.59
CA ALA A 55 2.14 -25.17 -1.76
C ALA A 55 0.67 -24.86 -1.41
N ARG A 56 0.02 -25.75 -0.65
CA ARG A 56 -1.35 -25.52 -0.15
C ARG A 56 -1.41 -24.37 0.85
N LEU A 57 -0.45 -24.22 1.75
CA LEU A 57 -0.36 -23.11 2.70
C LEU A 57 0.01 -21.80 2.01
N ALA A 58 0.86 -21.79 0.98
CA ALA A 58 1.18 -20.58 0.22
C ALA A 58 -0.03 -20.11 -0.59
N VAL A 59 -0.78 -21.04 -1.18
CA VAL A 59 -2.07 -20.74 -1.84
C VAL A 59 -3.10 -20.30 -0.80
N LEU A 60 -3.22 -20.99 0.34
CA LEU A 60 -4.15 -20.65 1.41
C LEU A 60 -3.79 -19.31 2.06
N MET A 61 -2.51 -18.97 2.24
CA MET A 61 -2.05 -17.69 2.79
C MET A 61 -2.15 -16.56 1.77
N GLY A 62 -1.98 -16.86 0.48
CA GLY A 62 -2.33 -15.94 -0.60
C GLY A 62 -3.82 -15.65 -0.65
N VAL A 63 -4.66 -16.68 -0.47
CA VAL A 63 -6.12 -16.60 -0.44
C VAL A 63 -6.61 -15.95 0.86
N LEU A 64 -6.08 -16.29 2.04
CA LEU A 64 -6.40 -15.67 3.33
C LEU A 64 -5.83 -14.25 3.46
N GLY A 65 -4.73 -13.94 2.77
CA GLY A 65 -4.25 -12.57 2.63
C GLY A 65 -5.17 -11.69 1.77
N VAL A 66 -5.91 -12.30 0.83
CA VAL A 66 -6.91 -11.65 -0.02
C VAL A 66 -8.30 -11.65 0.64
N LEU A 67 -8.69 -12.73 1.31
CA LEU A 67 -9.98 -12.93 1.98
C LEU A 67 -10.02 -12.38 3.41
N GLY A 68 -8.91 -12.28 4.12
CA GLY A 68 -8.82 -11.61 5.43
C GLY A 68 -9.11 -10.10 5.37
N VAL A 69 -9.24 -9.55 4.15
CA VAL A 69 -9.73 -8.20 3.90
C VAL A 69 -11.27 -8.17 3.80
N TRP A 70 -11.96 -9.31 3.66
CA TRP A 70 -13.41 -9.43 3.38
C TRP A 70 -14.06 -10.64 4.12
N GLY A 71 -14.60 -10.43 5.33
CA GLY A 71 -15.79 -11.16 5.83
C GLY A 71 -15.62 -12.45 6.67
N SER A 72 -16.42 -12.55 7.74
CA SER A 72 -16.56 -13.70 8.65
C SER A 72 -18.04 -14.09 8.86
N VAL A 73 -18.27 -15.37 9.27
CA VAL A 73 -19.46 -16.00 9.93
C VAL A 73 -20.55 -16.53 8.96
N ARG A 74 -21.12 -17.77 8.99
CA ARG A 74 -21.37 -18.83 10.01
C ARG A 74 -21.58 -20.24 9.38
N ALA A 75 -21.63 -21.28 10.23
CA ALA A 75 -21.78 -22.72 9.95
C ALA A 75 -23.20 -23.32 10.24
N MET A 76 -23.33 -24.61 9.91
CA MET A 76 -24.46 -25.57 9.74
C MET A 76 -25.27 -26.00 10.98
N ASP A 77 -26.41 -26.69 10.74
CA ASP A 77 -27.15 -27.58 11.66
C ASP A 77 -27.41 -28.98 11.05
N LEU A 78 -27.53 -30.00 11.92
CA LEU A 78 -27.65 -31.46 11.69
C LEU A 78 -29.01 -32.03 12.15
N ALA A 79 -29.36 -33.23 11.66
CA ALA A 79 -30.59 -34.01 11.91
C ALA A 79 -30.44 -35.11 12.99
N SER A 80 -31.56 -35.70 13.48
CA SER A 80 -31.64 -36.73 14.54
C SER A 80 -31.88 -38.16 14.02
N ASP A 81 -31.27 -39.18 14.65
CA ASP A 81 -31.38 -40.61 14.34
C ASP A 81 -31.74 -41.46 15.59
N ASP A 82 -32.54 -42.51 15.42
CA ASP A 82 -33.01 -43.46 16.46
C ASP A 82 -32.23 -44.80 16.37
N ARG A 83 -31.78 -45.39 17.49
CA ARG A 83 -30.66 -46.38 17.55
C ARG A 83 -30.95 -47.72 18.25
N THR A 84 -32.20 -48.18 18.32
CA THR A 84 -32.52 -49.49 18.93
C THR A 84 -32.45 -50.66 17.92
N CYS A 85 -31.87 -51.80 18.31
CA CYS A 85 -31.80 -53.02 17.49
C CYS A 85 -32.83 -54.06 17.95
N GLY A 86 -33.91 -54.23 17.22
CA GLY A 86 -34.86 -55.32 17.44
C GLY A 86 -34.40 -56.61 16.79
N VAL A 87 -33.59 -57.43 17.48
CA VAL A 87 -33.31 -58.80 17.04
C VAL A 87 -34.25 -59.75 17.76
N ALA A 88 -34.94 -60.60 17.00
CA ALA A 88 -35.90 -61.57 17.51
C ALA A 88 -35.19 -62.73 18.24
N ALA A 89 -34.79 -62.52 19.49
CA ALA A 89 -34.75 -63.51 20.58
C ALA A 89 -34.00 -62.93 21.81
N ALA A 90 -34.77 -62.60 22.84
CA ALA A 90 -34.42 -62.49 24.27
C ALA A 90 -33.26 -61.59 24.78
N ASP A 91 -32.36 -61.06 23.94
CA ASP A 91 -31.29 -60.15 24.39
C ASP A 91 -31.40 -58.77 23.72
N ASP A 92 -31.47 -57.71 24.53
CA ASP A 92 -31.54 -56.32 24.09
C ASP A 92 -30.18 -55.89 23.47
N GLY A 93 -30.16 -55.65 22.16
CA GLY A 93 -28.95 -55.24 21.42
C GLY A 93 -28.90 -53.73 21.14
N TRP A 94 -27.69 -53.19 21.01
CA TRP A 94 -27.45 -51.79 20.68
C TRP A 94 -26.91 -51.61 19.26
N ARG A 95 -27.42 -50.62 18.52
CA ARG A 95 -27.03 -50.38 17.12
C ARG A 95 -25.86 -49.41 17.03
N CYS A 96 -24.73 -49.92 16.57
CA CYS A 96 -23.60 -49.13 16.11
C CYS A 96 -24.03 -48.11 15.05
N SER A 97 -23.29 -47.01 14.91
CA SER A 97 -23.51 -45.99 13.87
C SER A 97 -23.34 -46.55 12.45
N SER A 98 -22.53 -47.59 12.32
CA SER A 98 -22.33 -48.44 11.15
C SER A 98 -23.57 -49.30 10.81
N GLY A 99 -24.50 -49.45 11.76
CA GLY A 99 -25.76 -50.16 11.60
C GLY A 99 -25.75 -51.62 12.06
N GLU A 100 -24.60 -52.13 12.52
CA GLU A 100 -24.48 -53.46 13.14
C GLU A 100 -24.98 -53.44 14.59
N CYS A 101 -25.51 -54.57 15.05
CA CYS A 101 -26.02 -54.72 16.42
C CYS A 101 -25.01 -55.47 17.27
N ILE A 102 -24.69 -54.93 18.44
CA ILE A 102 -23.84 -55.59 19.44
C ILE A 102 -24.66 -55.88 20.72
N PRO A 103 -24.26 -56.87 21.54
CA PRO A 103 -24.84 -57.08 22.87
C PRO A 103 -24.69 -55.84 23.76
N SER A 104 -25.69 -55.54 24.60
CA SER A 104 -25.66 -54.38 25.50
C SER A 104 -24.51 -54.44 26.54
N GLU A 105 -24.03 -55.64 26.86
CA GLU A 105 -22.89 -55.83 27.77
C GLU A 105 -21.56 -55.30 27.21
N TRP A 106 -21.47 -55.06 25.90
CA TRP A 106 -20.30 -54.47 25.24
C TRP A 106 -20.39 -52.95 25.13
N LEU A 107 -21.40 -52.33 25.74
CA LEU A 107 -21.47 -50.88 25.78
C LEU A 107 -20.53 -50.35 26.86
N CYS A 108 -19.51 -49.60 26.45
CA CYS A 108 -18.61 -48.86 27.33
C CYS A 108 -17.79 -49.80 28.20
N ASP A 109 -17.33 -50.93 27.67
CA ASP A 109 -16.45 -51.80 28.43
C ASP A 109 -14.97 -51.39 28.30
N GLY A 110 -14.68 -50.37 27.50
CA GLY A 110 -13.35 -49.82 27.23
C GLY A 110 -12.69 -50.41 25.97
N GLU A 111 -13.31 -51.37 25.30
CA GLU A 111 -12.89 -51.88 24.00
C GLU A 111 -13.90 -51.47 22.92
N ALA A 112 -13.48 -51.25 21.68
CA ALA A 112 -14.40 -50.90 20.60
C ALA A 112 -14.79 -52.17 19.83
N GLN A 113 -16.01 -52.64 20.01
CA GLN A 113 -16.59 -53.81 19.33
C GLN A 113 -17.37 -53.44 18.08
N CYS A 114 -17.78 -52.17 17.94
CA CYS A 114 -18.28 -51.66 16.68
C CYS A 114 -17.18 -51.75 15.58
N PRO A 115 -17.52 -52.07 14.32
CA PRO A 115 -16.54 -52.23 13.25
C PRO A 115 -15.76 -50.95 12.95
N TYR A 116 -14.43 -51.03 12.96
CA TYR A 116 -13.56 -49.87 12.70
C TYR A 116 -13.95 -49.15 11.38
N PRO A 117 -14.08 -47.81 11.39
CA PRO A 117 -13.68 -46.87 12.45
C PRO A 117 -14.78 -46.50 13.47
N ASP A 118 -15.90 -47.21 13.50
CA ASP A 118 -17.01 -46.94 14.40
C ASP A 118 -16.66 -47.35 15.84
N ARG A 119 -16.78 -46.41 16.78
CA ARG A 119 -16.58 -46.60 18.23
C ARG A 119 -17.80 -46.14 19.02
N SER A 120 -18.96 -46.20 18.38
CA SER A 120 -20.14 -45.57 18.95
C SER A 120 -20.73 -46.33 20.13
N ASP A 121 -20.36 -47.58 20.32
CA ASP A 121 -20.54 -48.35 21.56
C ASP A 121 -19.86 -47.69 22.76
N GLU A 122 -18.64 -47.20 22.56
CA GLU A 122 -17.83 -46.53 23.58
C GLU A 122 -18.16 -45.04 23.76
N GLU A 123 -18.98 -44.45 22.89
CA GLU A 123 -19.34 -43.03 22.93
C GLU A 123 -20.85 -42.82 23.14
N ALA A 124 -21.64 -43.17 22.12
CA ALA A 124 -23.09 -42.99 22.12
C ALA A 124 -23.79 -44.07 22.94
N GLY A 125 -23.23 -45.28 22.99
CA GLY A 125 -23.69 -46.40 23.81
C GLY A 125 -23.66 -46.09 25.30
N CYS A 126 -22.69 -45.30 25.76
CA CYS A 126 -22.57 -44.93 27.18
C CYS A 126 -23.71 -44.06 27.68
N GLN A 127 -24.48 -43.48 26.76
CA GLN A 127 -25.57 -42.56 27.05
C GLN A 127 -26.95 -43.21 26.88
N VAL A 128 -27.04 -44.54 26.78
CA VAL A 128 -28.31 -45.25 26.58
C VAL A 128 -29.37 -44.90 27.65
N HIS A 129 -28.96 -44.64 28.89
CA HIS A 129 -29.86 -44.19 29.96
C HIS A 129 -29.74 -42.70 30.33
N ALA A 130 -29.14 -41.87 29.47
CA ALA A 130 -28.89 -40.45 29.77
C ALA A 130 -30.17 -39.63 30.09
N GLN A 131 -31.35 -40.10 29.64
CA GLN A 131 -32.62 -39.45 29.95
C GLN A 131 -33.10 -39.70 31.40
N SER A 132 -32.68 -40.82 32.01
CA SER A 132 -33.06 -41.20 33.37
C SER A 132 -31.99 -40.87 34.43
N THR A 133 -30.73 -40.74 34.01
CA THR A 133 -29.59 -40.52 34.92
C THR A 133 -28.47 -39.78 34.19
N PRO A 134 -27.76 -38.85 34.85
CA PRO A 134 -26.56 -38.23 34.29
C PRO A 134 -25.34 -39.17 34.25
N CYS A 135 -25.44 -40.40 34.77
CA CYS A 135 -24.34 -41.36 34.82
C CYS A 135 -24.20 -42.18 33.54
N LYS A 136 -22.95 -42.51 33.16
CA LYS A 136 -22.65 -43.44 32.07
C LYS A 136 -23.17 -44.84 32.38
N SER A 137 -23.70 -45.51 31.36
CA SER A 137 -24.27 -46.86 31.48
C SER A 137 -23.21 -47.93 31.17
N TRP A 138 -22.37 -48.27 32.14
CA TRP A 138 -21.33 -49.30 31.96
C TRP A 138 -21.96 -50.68 31.74
N ASN A 139 -21.51 -51.40 30.71
CA ASN A 139 -22.04 -52.71 30.29
C ASN A 139 -23.57 -52.70 30.06
N GLY A 140 -24.10 -51.56 29.59
CA GLY A 140 -25.53 -51.39 29.36
C GLY A 140 -26.40 -51.38 30.62
N ARG A 141 -25.81 -51.26 31.82
CA ARG A 141 -26.55 -51.20 33.09
C ARG A 141 -26.81 -49.77 33.51
N LEU A 142 -27.92 -49.56 34.23
CA LEU A 142 -28.29 -48.26 34.77
C LEU A 142 -27.46 -47.94 36.02
N TYR A 143 -26.62 -46.91 35.94
CA TYR A 143 -25.95 -46.32 37.11
C TYR A 143 -26.70 -45.08 37.56
N VAL A 144 -26.86 -44.90 38.86
CA VAL A 144 -27.57 -43.75 39.44
C VAL A 144 -26.61 -42.87 40.24
N PRO A 145 -26.77 -41.54 40.20
CA PRO A 145 -25.93 -40.64 40.97
C PRO A 145 -26.25 -40.76 42.46
N CYS A 146 -25.22 -40.71 43.30
CA CYS A 146 -25.40 -40.65 44.74
C CYS A 146 -26.04 -39.31 45.15
N PRO A 147 -27.10 -39.32 45.98
CA PRO A 147 -27.85 -38.11 46.34
C PRO A 147 -26.99 -37.05 47.08
N ASP A 148 -25.97 -37.49 47.80
CA ASP A 148 -25.11 -36.62 48.62
C ASP A 148 -23.73 -36.32 47.98
N GLN A 149 -23.41 -36.92 46.83
CA GLN A 149 -22.09 -36.80 46.18
C GLN A 149 -22.25 -36.56 44.66
N PRO A 150 -22.40 -35.29 44.22
CA PRO A 150 -22.59 -34.98 42.82
C PRO A 150 -21.38 -35.45 41.99
N GLY A 151 -21.61 -36.38 41.06
CA GLY A 151 -20.59 -36.97 40.20
C GLY A 151 -20.24 -38.42 40.51
N ARG A 152 -20.59 -38.95 41.70
CA ARG A 152 -20.40 -40.37 42.02
C ARG A 152 -21.57 -41.19 41.48
N CYS A 153 -21.27 -42.16 40.62
CA CYS A 153 -22.25 -43.05 40.01
C CYS A 153 -22.09 -44.46 40.56
N VAL A 154 -23.19 -45.06 41.03
CA VAL A 154 -23.23 -46.41 41.59
C VAL A 154 -24.34 -47.22 40.92
N GLU A 155 -24.20 -48.54 40.90
CA GLU A 155 -25.21 -49.44 40.32
C GLU A 155 -26.45 -49.50 41.23
N ASP A 156 -26.27 -49.45 42.55
CA ASP A 156 -27.34 -49.36 43.55
C ASP A 156 -27.11 -48.16 44.48
N VAL A 157 -28.15 -47.35 44.74
CA VAL A 157 -28.12 -46.20 45.65
C VAL A 157 -27.63 -46.59 47.06
N GLN A 158 -27.79 -47.85 47.46
CA GLN A 158 -27.28 -48.34 48.75
C GLN A 158 -25.74 -48.28 48.87
N ASP A 159 -25.01 -48.35 47.75
CA ASP A 159 -23.55 -48.28 47.72
C ASP A 159 -22.99 -46.88 48.02
N CYS A 160 -23.86 -45.87 48.07
CA CYS A 160 -23.46 -44.49 48.37
C CYS A 160 -22.99 -44.29 49.83
N GLN A 161 -23.38 -45.16 50.77
CA GLN A 161 -23.16 -44.94 52.20
C GLN A 161 -21.76 -45.32 52.72
N ASN A 162 -20.88 -45.89 51.89
CA ASN A 162 -19.53 -46.29 52.30
C ASN A 162 -18.45 -45.55 51.48
N PRO A 163 -17.93 -44.39 51.94
CA PRO A 163 -16.92 -43.62 51.22
C PRO A 163 -15.49 -44.16 51.37
N GLU A 164 -15.23 -45.07 52.32
CA GLU A 164 -13.94 -45.75 52.52
C GLU A 164 -13.91 -47.17 51.93
N SER A 165 -14.63 -47.43 50.83
CA SER A 165 -14.34 -48.63 50.06
C SER A 165 -13.01 -48.42 49.35
N SER A 166 -11.92 -48.76 50.06
CA SER A 166 -10.66 -49.15 49.44
C SER A 166 -10.97 -50.04 48.24
N CYS A 167 -10.17 -49.88 47.19
CA CYS A 167 -10.23 -50.80 46.07
C CYS A 167 -10.29 -52.23 46.61
N PRO A 168 -11.26 -53.07 46.19
CA PRO A 168 -11.67 -54.29 46.92
C PRO A 168 -10.58 -55.38 47.13
N HIS A 169 -9.32 -55.10 46.77
CA HIS A 169 -8.15 -55.95 46.99
C HIS A 169 -6.88 -55.20 47.45
N ASP A 170 -6.99 -53.97 47.97
CA ASP A 170 -5.82 -53.16 48.35
C ASP A 170 -5.31 -53.46 49.77
N ASN A 171 -4.67 -54.62 49.97
CA ASN A 171 -4.07 -54.97 51.26
C ASN A 171 -2.81 -54.12 51.61
N GLU A 172 -2.29 -53.34 50.66
CA GLU A 172 -1.04 -52.58 50.81
C GLU A 172 -1.22 -51.05 50.75
N GLY A 173 -2.44 -50.55 50.54
CA GLY A 173 -2.72 -49.11 50.40
C GLY A 173 -2.08 -48.47 49.16
N LEU A 174 -1.81 -49.27 48.13
CA LEU A 174 -1.12 -48.85 46.90
C LEU A 174 -2.09 -48.40 45.81
N LEU A 175 -3.39 -48.60 45.98
CA LEU A 175 -4.41 -48.22 45.03
C LEU A 175 -5.13 -46.94 45.48
N TRP A 176 -5.61 -46.19 44.51
CA TRP A 176 -6.44 -44.99 44.67
C TRP A 176 -7.67 -45.14 43.79
N ARG A 177 -8.83 -44.76 44.32
CA ARG A 177 -10.10 -44.92 43.63
C ARG A 177 -10.48 -43.60 42.94
N CYS A 178 -10.58 -43.67 41.62
CA CYS A 178 -11.14 -42.62 40.77
C CYS A 178 -12.59 -42.32 41.16
N MET A 179 -13.09 -41.12 40.83
CA MET A 179 -14.47 -40.72 41.13
C MET A 179 -15.48 -41.47 40.24
N ASP A 180 -15.04 -41.89 39.05
CA ASP A 180 -15.71 -42.85 38.15
C ASP A 180 -15.82 -44.28 38.72
N GLY A 181 -15.19 -44.54 39.87
CA GLY A 181 -15.26 -45.81 40.60
C GLY A 181 -14.11 -46.79 40.29
N ARG A 182 -13.27 -46.52 39.28
CA ARG A 182 -12.10 -47.35 38.92
C ARG A 182 -10.99 -47.24 39.96
N CYS A 183 -10.08 -48.22 39.95
CA CYS A 183 -8.97 -48.30 40.88
C CYS A 183 -7.63 -48.28 40.13
N ILE A 184 -6.80 -47.30 40.44
CA ILE A 184 -5.49 -47.10 39.84
C ILE A 184 -4.40 -47.15 40.92
N LYS A 185 -3.13 -47.33 40.55
CA LYS A 185 -2.04 -47.32 41.55
C LYS A 185 -1.71 -45.88 41.94
N ARG A 186 -1.39 -45.59 43.21
CA ARG A 186 -1.04 -44.23 43.68
C ARG A 186 0.07 -43.54 42.91
N LYS A 187 1.01 -44.32 42.35
CA LYS A 187 2.07 -43.79 41.48
C LYS A 187 1.55 -43.09 40.22
N HIS A 188 0.29 -43.35 39.86
CA HIS A 188 -0.43 -42.76 38.75
C HIS A 188 -1.22 -41.50 39.15
N LEU A 189 -1.05 -40.99 40.37
CA LEU A 189 -1.67 -39.71 40.74
C LEU A 189 -0.76 -38.56 40.33
N CYS A 190 -1.27 -37.62 39.54
CA CYS A 190 -0.54 -36.44 39.07
C CYS A 190 0.74 -36.78 38.32
N ASP A 191 0.74 -37.91 37.60
CA ASP A 191 1.87 -38.28 36.76
C ASP A 191 1.77 -37.62 35.36
N GLY A 192 0.72 -36.81 35.14
CA GLY A 192 0.44 -36.08 33.91
C GLY A 192 -0.45 -36.85 32.94
N LEU A 193 -0.68 -38.15 33.19
CA LEU A 193 -1.47 -39.05 32.36
C LEU A 193 -2.80 -39.32 33.05
N ALA A 194 -3.93 -39.18 32.34
CA ALA A 194 -5.23 -39.54 32.88
C ALA A 194 -5.43 -41.06 32.84
N GLN A 195 -5.30 -41.75 33.96
CA GLN A 195 -5.69 -43.16 34.12
C GLN A 195 -7.13 -43.32 34.63
N CYS A 196 -7.68 -42.29 35.26
CA CYS A 196 -9.12 -42.15 35.52
C CYS A 196 -9.82 -41.51 34.32
N GLU A 197 -11.01 -41.99 33.96
CA GLU A 197 -11.72 -41.47 32.78
C GLU A 197 -12.26 -40.06 33.00
N ASP A 198 -12.54 -39.73 34.26
CA ASP A 198 -12.96 -38.42 34.73
C ASP A 198 -11.78 -37.48 35.04
N ASN A 199 -10.53 -37.94 34.79
CA ASN A 199 -9.29 -37.21 35.09
C ASN A 199 -9.17 -36.80 36.57
N THR A 200 -9.77 -37.59 37.47
CA THR A 200 -9.78 -37.29 38.91
C THR A 200 -8.48 -37.63 39.61
N ASP A 201 -7.67 -38.53 39.07
CA ASP A 201 -6.27 -38.73 39.43
C ASP A 201 -5.41 -37.48 39.27
N GLU A 202 -5.59 -36.74 38.18
CA GLU A 202 -4.85 -35.52 37.85
C GLU A 202 -5.43 -34.25 38.53
N SER A 203 -6.57 -34.35 39.20
CA SER A 203 -7.23 -33.20 39.83
C SER A 203 -7.51 -33.38 41.32
N LEU A 204 -8.31 -34.39 41.68
CA LEU A 204 -8.65 -34.72 43.06
C LEU A 204 -7.52 -35.54 43.73
N GLY A 205 -6.92 -36.46 42.98
CA GLY A 205 -5.74 -37.22 43.37
C GLY A 205 -4.56 -36.31 43.71
N CYS A 206 -4.38 -35.22 42.97
CA CYS A 206 -3.38 -34.19 43.31
C CYS A 206 -3.64 -33.45 44.60
N LYS A 207 -4.87 -33.52 45.10
CA LYS A 207 -5.26 -32.92 46.37
C LYS A 207 -5.30 -33.93 47.52
N LEU A 208 -4.77 -35.14 47.33
CA LEU A 208 -4.82 -36.22 48.33
C LEU A 208 -4.36 -35.77 49.72
N PHE A 209 -3.34 -34.89 49.80
CA PHE A 209 -2.85 -34.32 51.06
C PHE A 209 -3.02 -32.79 51.17
N ASN A 210 -3.75 -32.17 50.25
CA ASN A 210 -3.76 -30.72 50.06
C ASN A 210 -4.57 -29.94 51.11
N ASN A 211 -5.19 -30.62 52.08
CA ASN A 211 -5.81 -29.94 53.22
C ASN A 211 -4.78 -29.30 54.17
N ASP A 212 -3.53 -29.79 54.17
CA ASP A 212 -2.46 -29.28 55.04
C ASP A 212 -1.31 -28.58 54.29
N THR A 213 -1.19 -28.79 52.96
CA THR A 213 -0.10 -28.28 52.14
C THR A 213 -0.63 -27.75 50.81
N GLU A 214 -0.31 -26.52 50.39
CA GLU A 214 -0.68 -25.96 49.06
C GLU A 214 -0.01 -26.67 47.86
N CYS A 215 0.59 -27.84 48.09
CA CYS A 215 1.43 -28.57 47.15
C CYS A 215 0.71 -29.79 46.54
N PRO A 216 0.87 -30.03 45.22
CA PRO A 216 0.31 -31.21 44.57
C PRO A 216 0.91 -32.51 45.12
N SER A 217 0.09 -33.54 45.27
CA SER A 217 0.50 -34.85 45.77
C SER A 217 1.05 -35.75 44.65
N TRP A 218 2.20 -35.39 44.07
CA TRP A 218 2.78 -36.15 42.95
C TRP A 218 3.07 -37.61 43.33
N SER A 219 2.66 -38.53 42.46
CA SER A 219 2.73 -39.99 42.67
C SER A 219 2.12 -40.45 43.99
N GLY A 220 1.12 -39.73 44.49
CA GLY A 220 0.44 -40.04 45.75
C GLY A 220 1.32 -39.88 46.98
N GLN A 221 2.38 -39.06 46.91
CA GLN A 221 3.25 -38.71 48.04
C GLN A 221 2.94 -37.29 48.54
N LEU A 222 3.04 -37.10 49.86
CA LEU A 222 2.90 -35.78 50.49
C LEU A 222 4.06 -34.89 50.07
N HIS A 223 3.76 -33.74 49.50
CA HIS A 223 4.72 -32.69 49.21
C HIS A 223 4.40 -31.46 50.07
N VAL A 224 5.42 -30.79 50.58
CA VAL A 224 5.30 -29.58 51.41
C VAL A 224 5.98 -28.41 50.71
N PRO A 225 5.52 -27.16 50.94
CA PRO A 225 6.18 -25.99 50.39
C PRO A 225 7.55 -25.81 51.06
N CYS A 226 8.57 -25.62 50.24
CA CYS A 226 9.92 -25.44 50.72
C CYS A 226 10.13 -23.98 51.17
N GLN A 227 10.65 -23.79 52.38
CA GLN A 227 10.88 -22.47 52.94
C GLN A 227 12.14 -21.82 52.33
N THR A 228 12.05 -21.37 51.07
CA THR A 228 13.08 -20.47 50.53
C THR A 228 12.85 -19.07 51.08
N SER A 229 13.86 -18.50 51.73
CA SER A 229 13.80 -17.24 52.48
C SER A 229 13.56 -15.95 51.66
N ASN A 230 13.15 -16.04 50.39
CA ASN A 230 12.87 -14.89 49.55
C ASN A 230 11.47 -14.96 48.91
N GLU A 231 10.59 -14.06 49.36
CA GLU A 231 9.13 -13.94 49.23
C GLU A 231 8.49 -13.85 47.81
N SER A 232 9.09 -14.36 46.73
CA SER A 232 8.45 -14.19 45.39
C SER A 232 8.76 -15.22 44.30
N SER A 233 9.50 -16.28 44.58
CA SER A 233 9.62 -17.41 43.65
C SER A 233 8.40 -18.35 43.77
N ALA A 234 7.94 -18.88 42.64
CA ALA A 234 6.87 -19.88 42.55
C ALA A 234 6.98 -20.93 43.68
N LEU A 235 5.84 -21.28 44.28
CA LEU A 235 5.72 -22.27 45.36
C LEU A 235 6.51 -23.53 44.99
N LEU A 236 7.67 -23.70 45.61
CA LEU A 236 8.56 -24.82 45.35
C LEU A 236 8.14 -25.95 46.29
N CYS A 237 7.51 -26.98 45.77
CA CYS A 237 7.10 -28.13 46.54
C CYS A 237 8.23 -29.16 46.60
N THR A 238 8.36 -29.86 47.73
CA THR A 238 9.35 -30.93 47.90
C THR A 238 8.84 -31.95 48.91
N LEU A 239 9.48 -33.11 49.00
CA LEU A 239 9.12 -34.08 50.04
C LEU A 239 9.46 -33.51 51.43
N PRO A 240 8.65 -33.79 52.47
CA PRO A 240 8.81 -33.26 53.83
C PRO A 240 10.23 -33.37 54.40
N GLU A 241 10.91 -34.46 54.10
CA GLU A 241 12.29 -34.71 54.53
C GLU A 241 13.33 -33.71 53.97
N PHE A 242 12.98 -32.97 52.91
CA PHE A 242 13.86 -32.00 52.25
C PHE A 242 13.41 -30.54 52.44
N ALA A 243 12.37 -30.27 53.22
CA ALA A 243 11.82 -28.91 53.38
C ALA A 243 12.79 -27.93 54.05
N ASP A 244 13.67 -28.43 54.92
CA ASP A 244 14.58 -27.61 55.75
C ASP A 244 15.97 -27.39 55.12
N ASN A 245 16.33 -28.17 54.08
CA ASN A 245 17.66 -28.14 53.46
C ASN A 245 17.59 -27.61 52.02
N ASN A 246 18.01 -26.34 51.83
CA ASN A 246 18.37 -25.70 50.55
C ASN A 246 17.65 -26.32 49.32
N CYS A 247 16.37 -26.02 49.16
CA CYS A 247 15.35 -26.71 48.35
C CYS A 247 15.69 -27.21 46.94
N ARG A 248 16.74 -26.69 46.29
CA ARG A 248 17.20 -27.15 44.96
C ARG A 248 18.45 -28.03 45.01
N GLN A 249 19.05 -28.23 46.18
CA GLN A 249 20.17 -29.13 46.38
C GLN A 249 19.70 -30.57 46.48
N CYS A 250 20.34 -31.38 45.66
CA CYS A 250 20.30 -32.82 45.74
C CYS A 250 21.49 -33.31 46.57
N GLU A 251 21.46 -34.57 47.02
CA GLU A 251 22.51 -35.17 47.84
C GLU A 251 23.91 -35.11 47.17
N ARG A 252 23.94 -35.06 45.84
CA ARG A 252 25.16 -34.81 45.05
C ARG A 252 25.15 -33.38 44.50
N ALA A 253 26.29 -32.69 44.62
CA ALA A 253 26.48 -31.30 44.16
C ALA A 253 26.27 -31.08 42.64
N ASN A 254 26.26 -32.14 41.84
CA ASN A 254 26.09 -32.08 40.38
C ASN A 254 24.65 -32.31 39.93
N LEU A 255 23.72 -32.51 40.88
CA LEU A 255 22.31 -32.77 40.60
C LEU A 255 21.49 -31.52 40.94
N TRP A 256 20.45 -31.26 40.16
CA TRP A 256 19.48 -30.18 40.32
C TRP A 256 18.11 -30.77 40.63
N ARG A 257 17.43 -30.23 41.64
CA ARG A 257 16.11 -30.72 42.06
C ARG A 257 14.99 -30.03 41.29
N CYS A 258 14.21 -30.82 40.57
CA CYS A 258 12.91 -30.51 39.98
C CYS A 258 11.90 -30.06 41.06
N ASN A 259 10.84 -29.34 40.69
CA ASN A 259 9.83 -28.96 41.70
C ASN A 259 8.96 -30.16 42.11
N ASN A 260 8.97 -31.28 41.38
CA ASN A 260 8.41 -32.55 41.84
C ASN A 260 9.35 -33.34 42.79
N GLY A 261 10.48 -32.74 43.19
CA GLY A 261 11.46 -33.36 44.08
C GLY A 261 12.49 -34.28 43.41
N LEU A 262 12.32 -34.62 42.12
CA LEU A 262 13.27 -35.45 41.37
C LEU A 262 14.62 -34.73 41.20
N CYS A 263 15.70 -35.46 41.39
CA CYS A 263 17.06 -34.95 41.18
C CYS A 263 17.58 -35.37 39.81
N ILE A 264 17.75 -34.42 38.90
CA ILE A 264 18.33 -34.62 37.57
C ILE A 264 19.77 -34.10 37.54
N GLU A 265 20.58 -34.46 36.55
CA GLU A 265 21.90 -33.86 36.42
C GLU A 265 21.78 -32.37 36.07
N ASN A 266 22.63 -31.51 36.65
CA ASN A 266 22.56 -30.07 36.42
C ASN A 266 22.84 -29.67 34.95
N VAL A 267 23.41 -30.60 34.17
CA VAL A 267 23.60 -30.46 32.71
C VAL A 267 22.30 -30.62 31.92
N LEU A 268 21.30 -31.30 32.51
CA LEU A 268 19.97 -31.53 31.94
C LEU A 268 19.02 -30.36 32.21
N VAL A 269 19.43 -29.38 33.02
CA VAL A 269 18.63 -28.19 33.31
C VAL A 269 18.75 -27.22 32.14
N GLN A 270 17.61 -26.86 31.53
CA GLN A 270 17.55 -26.02 30.34
C GLN A 270 18.31 -26.65 29.17
N ASP A 271 18.27 -27.95 28.98
CA ASP A 271 18.89 -28.60 27.82
C ASP A 271 17.94 -28.66 26.61
N GLY A 272 16.69 -28.25 26.79
CA GLY A 272 15.65 -28.25 25.78
C GLY A 272 14.79 -29.52 25.81
N TYR A 273 15.01 -30.44 26.75
CA TYR A 273 14.18 -31.62 26.98
C TYR A 273 13.61 -31.57 28.39
N VAL A 274 12.36 -32.01 28.52
CA VAL A 274 11.72 -32.13 29.83
C VAL A 274 12.23 -33.41 30.48
N HIS A 275 13.18 -33.29 31.42
CA HIS A 275 13.65 -34.38 32.28
C HIS A 275 12.95 -34.38 33.62
N CYS A 276 12.48 -33.22 34.06
CA CYS A 276 11.60 -33.13 35.20
C CYS A 276 10.15 -33.41 34.78
N MET A 277 9.46 -34.29 35.49
CA MET A 277 8.05 -34.63 35.21
C MET A 277 7.12 -33.41 35.24
N ASP A 278 7.50 -32.35 35.95
CA ASP A 278 6.79 -31.08 36.05
C ASP A 278 7.31 -29.99 35.09
N GLY A 279 8.27 -30.30 34.22
CA GLY A 279 8.89 -29.34 33.29
C GLY A 279 9.70 -28.23 33.96
N SER A 280 10.03 -28.37 35.24
CA SER A 280 10.68 -27.30 36.01
C SER A 280 12.11 -27.00 35.58
N ASP A 281 12.80 -27.97 35.01
CA ASP A 281 14.13 -27.85 34.42
C ASP A 281 14.16 -26.94 33.19
N GLU A 282 13.08 -26.93 32.41
CA GLU A 282 12.99 -26.17 31.16
C GLU A 282 12.34 -24.79 31.29
N ASN A 283 11.96 -24.38 32.51
CA ASN A 283 11.38 -23.07 32.77
C ASN A 283 12.42 -21.94 32.62
N LEU A 284 12.77 -21.60 31.37
CA LEU A 284 13.34 -20.30 31.06
C LEU A 284 12.33 -19.23 31.49
N GLY A 285 12.81 -18.18 32.17
CA GLY A 285 11.97 -17.17 32.80
C GLY A 285 10.86 -16.58 31.93
N PRO A 286 9.92 -15.81 32.53
CA PRO A 286 8.56 -15.55 32.06
C PRO A 286 8.44 -14.62 30.84
N LEU A 287 9.23 -14.81 29.78
CA LEU A 287 9.14 -14.06 28.52
C LEU A 287 7.93 -14.55 27.71
N LYS A 288 6.76 -14.09 28.12
CA LYS A 288 5.49 -14.36 27.45
C LYS A 288 5.37 -13.52 26.18
N TRP A 289 4.78 -14.07 25.12
CA TRP A 289 4.59 -13.37 23.84
C TRP A 289 3.90 -12.01 23.97
N TRP A 290 2.95 -11.85 24.90
CA TRP A 290 2.23 -10.59 25.09
C TRP A 290 3.13 -9.49 25.65
N ILE A 291 4.26 -9.82 26.29
CA ILE A 291 5.26 -8.82 26.73
C ILE A 291 5.82 -8.10 25.49
N PHE A 292 6.09 -8.82 24.40
CA PHE A 292 6.55 -8.20 23.15
C PHE A 292 5.49 -7.31 22.53
N LEU A 293 4.22 -7.69 22.62
CA LEU A 293 3.09 -6.87 22.19
C LEU A 293 2.98 -5.59 23.02
N VAL A 294 3.09 -5.69 24.35
CA VAL A 294 3.07 -4.54 25.26
C VAL A 294 4.27 -3.63 25.00
N ILE A 295 5.48 -4.19 24.89
CA ILE A 295 6.70 -3.44 24.54
C ILE A 295 6.48 -2.69 23.23
N THR A 296 5.98 -3.37 22.19
CA THR A 296 5.69 -2.76 20.88
C THR A 296 4.72 -1.59 20.99
N LEU A 297 3.62 -1.74 21.74
CA LEU A 297 2.64 -0.69 21.97
C LEU A 297 3.25 0.49 22.75
N VAL A 298 4.06 0.21 23.77
CA VAL A 298 4.76 1.22 24.58
C VAL A 298 5.78 1.98 23.73
N PHE A 299 6.57 1.33 22.87
CA PHE A 299 7.50 2.00 21.95
C PHE A 299 6.77 2.86 20.93
N GLY A 300 5.68 2.35 20.35
CA GLY A 300 4.81 3.12 19.45
C GLY A 300 4.23 4.36 20.14
N LEU A 301 3.65 4.19 21.33
CA LEU A 301 3.02 5.29 22.07
C LEU A 301 4.04 6.31 22.57
N SER A 302 5.14 5.86 23.18
CA SER A 302 6.20 6.72 23.72
C SER A 302 6.83 7.59 22.63
N GLY A 303 7.17 7.03 21.47
CA GLY A 303 7.71 7.80 20.35
C GLY A 303 6.76 8.89 19.85
N MET A 304 5.45 8.60 19.82
CA MET A 304 4.43 9.60 19.47
C MET A 304 4.32 10.67 20.56
N VAL A 305 4.22 10.29 21.84
CA VAL A 305 4.13 11.22 22.99
C VAL A 305 5.37 12.11 23.07
N LEU A 306 6.57 11.57 22.88
CA LEU A 306 7.83 12.32 22.81
C LEU A 306 7.80 13.40 21.71
N SER A 307 7.22 13.10 20.54
CA SER A 307 7.04 14.09 19.47
C SER A 307 6.06 15.20 19.86
N PHE A 308 4.93 14.88 20.49
CA PHE A 308 3.99 15.89 20.99
C PHE A 308 4.59 16.73 22.10
N LEU A 309 5.27 16.11 23.08
CA LEU A 309 5.96 16.82 24.15
C LEU A 309 7.05 17.75 23.60
N TYR A 310 7.85 17.27 22.64
CA TYR A 310 8.84 18.10 21.95
C TYR A 310 8.20 19.35 21.34
N ARG A 311 7.03 19.21 20.69
CA ARG A 311 6.31 20.35 20.10
C ARG A 311 5.70 21.28 21.13
N ILE A 312 5.07 20.75 22.18
CA ILE A 312 4.55 21.57 23.29
C ILE A 312 5.68 22.36 23.94
N LEU A 313 6.85 21.74 24.11
CA LEU A 313 8.04 22.41 24.62
C LEU A 313 8.57 23.46 23.62
N LYS A 314 8.59 23.15 22.32
CA LYS A 314 8.97 24.11 21.27
C LYS A 314 8.05 25.34 21.26
N ASP A 315 6.75 25.16 21.45
CA ASP A 315 5.76 26.24 21.46
C ASP A 315 5.82 27.07 22.76
N LYS A 316 6.04 26.43 23.91
CA LYS A 316 6.06 27.13 25.22
C LYS A 316 7.40 27.78 25.54
N LYS A 317 8.50 27.12 25.18
CA LYS A 317 9.85 27.55 25.51
C LYS A 317 10.49 28.07 24.24
N HIS A 318 10.54 29.40 24.11
CA HIS A 318 11.38 30.13 23.14
C HIS A 318 12.88 29.76 23.20
N ILE A 319 13.28 28.81 24.04
CA ILE A 319 14.61 28.22 24.17
C ILE A 319 15.12 27.68 22.83
N PHE A 320 14.23 27.20 21.95
CA PHE A 320 14.63 26.65 20.66
C PHE A 320 14.68 27.69 19.53
N ASP A 321 14.09 28.87 19.71
CA ASP A 321 14.17 29.93 18.72
C ASP A 321 15.60 30.51 18.71
N CYS A 322 16.21 30.57 17.53
CA CYS A 322 17.46 31.32 17.37
C CYS A 322 17.19 32.79 17.76
N GLY A 323 17.98 33.37 18.66
CA GLY A 323 17.81 34.77 19.10
C GLY A 323 17.78 35.76 17.93
N PHE A 324 18.44 35.42 16.82
CA PHE A 324 18.42 36.16 15.55
C PHE A 324 17.09 36.06 14.79
N CYS A 325 16.45 34.88 14.79
CA CYS A 325 15.10 34.74 14.22
C CYS A 325 14.04 35.41 15.10
N ARG A 326 14.30 35.49 16.41
CA ARG A 326 13.41 36.15 17.38
C ARG A 326 13.39 37.66 17.19
N SER A 327 14.54 38.33 16.98
CA SER A 327 14.58 39.78 16.72
C SER A 327 13.85 40.16 15.43
N SER A 328 13.84 39.28 14.44
CA SER A 328 13.05 39.44 13.20
C SER A 328 11.57 39.03 13.33
N ARG A 329 11.18 38.19 14.30
CA ARG A 329 9.76 37.80 14.48
C ARG A 329 8.99 38.68 15.47
N SER A 330 9.60 39.11 16.58
CA SER A 330 8.87 39.79 17.67
C SER A 330 8.74 41.30 17.49
N GLY A 331 9.55 41.93 16.64
CA GLY A 331 9.37 43.34 16.25
C GLY A 331 8.68 43.52 14.89
N GLN A 332 8.64 42.46 14.08
CA GLN A 332 8.22 42.51 12.67
C GLN A 332 6.89 41.78 12.46
N SER A 333 6.57 40.60 12.99
CA SER A 333 5.32 39.90 12.53
C SER A 333 3.96 40.60 12.75
N GLN A 334 3.82 41.56 13.68
CA GLN A 334 2.64 42.45 13.75
C GLN A 334 2.85 43.74 12.95
N ASN A 335 3.99 44.43 13.12
CA ASN A 335 4.29 45.68 12.40
C ASN A 335 4.69 45.48 10.93
N GLU A 336 4.96 44.27 10.48
CA GLU A 336 5.34 43.84 9.12
C GLU A 336 4.16 43.18 8.43
N PHE A 337 3.10 42.77 9.15
CA PHE A 337 1.81 42.57 8.49
C PHE A 337 1.18 43.94 8.18
N GLU A 338 1.31 44.93 9.08
CA GLU A 338 0.94 46.33 8.79
C GLU A 338 1.93 47.03 7.84
N MET A 339 3.26 46.86 7.98
CA MET A 339 4.25 47.41 7.03
C MET A 339 4.35 46.62 5.72
N MET A 340 4.06 45.32 5.62
CA MET A 340 3.92 44.67 4.30
C MET A 340 2.63 45.12 3.64
N VAL A 341 1.55 45.37 4.38
CA VAL A 341 0.37 45.99 3.77
C VAL A 341 0.76 47.39 3.25
N ASP A 342 1.49 48.20 4.02
CA ASP A 342 1.91 49.54 3.60
C ASP A 342 3.08 49.57 2.59
N SER A 343 3.97 48.58 2.52
CA SER A 343 5.07 48.47 1.54
C SER A 343 4.73 47.61 0.31
N ALA A 344 3.74 46.71 0.40
CA ALA A 344 3.15 46.05 -0.78
C ALA A 344 2.18 46.99 -1.53
N PHE A 345 1.84 48.15 -0.95
CA PHE A 345 1.28 49.26 -1.72
C PHE A 345 2.32 49.96 -2.62
N THR A 346 3.62 49.73 -2.42
CA THR A 346 4.70 50.32 -3.25
C THR A 346 5.31 49.36 -4.27
N GLU A 347 5.23 48.04 -4.07
CA GLU A 347 5.59 47.04 -5.09
C GLU A 347 4.50 45.96 -5.17
N PRO A 348 3.89 45.72 -6.35
CA PRO A 348 2.84 44.73 -6.51
C PRO A 348 3.39 43.35 -6.11
N PRO A 349 2.60 42.53 -5.38
CA PRO A 349 3.01 41.18 -5.00
C PRO A 349 3.42 40.43 -6.26
N ASP A 350 4.59 39.75 -6.23
CA ASP A 350 5.12 38.95 -7.35
C ASP A 350 3.97 38.29 -8.12
N GLU A 351 3.65 38.81 -9.32
CA GLU A 351 2.48 38.48 -10.15
C GLU A 351 2.42 36.98 -10.57
N GLY A 352 3.32 36.14 -10.06
CA GLY A 352 3.57 34.77 -10.50
C GLY A 352 3.09 33.64 -9.58
N ILE A 353 2.29 33.88 -8.53
CA ILE A 353 1.86 32.78 -7.62
C ILE A 353 0.48 32.22 -7.95
N LEU A 354 -0.54 33.09 -8.11
CA LEU A 354 -1.92 32.72 -8.40
C LEU A 354 -2.56 33.74 -9.36
N PRO A 355 -3.33 33.30 -10.37
CA PRO A 355 -4.01 34.20 -11.29
C PRO A 355 -5.35 34.68 -10.70
N PHE A 356 -5.30 35.72 -9.86
CA PHE A 356 -6.46 36.19 -9.11
C PHE A 356 -7.63 36.65 -9.98
N ASP A 357 -7.36 37.33 -11.09
CA ASP A 357 -8.42 37.78 -12.01
C ASP A 357 -9.25 36.59 -12.50
N LEU A 358 -8.59 35.50 -12.88
CA LEU A 358 -9.27 34.28 -13.30
C LEU A 358 -9.99 33.60 -12.14
N ILE A 359 -9.37 33.55 -10.95
CA ILE A 359 -9.98 32.97 -9.75
C ILE A 359 -11.26 33.72 -9.38
N GLN A 360 -11.26 35.05 -9.44
CA GLN A 360 -12.45 35.87 -9.16
C GLN A 360 -13.58 35.59 -10.15
N ILE A 361 -13.26 35.39 -11.44
CA ILE A 361 -14.23 35.04 -12.48
C ILE A 361 -14.80 33.62 -12.23
N LEU A 362 -13.94 32.65 -11.91
CA LEU A 362 -14.35 31.26 -11.65
C LEU A 362 -15.10 31.08 -10.30
N ASP A 363 -14.80 31.87 -9.27
CA ASP A 363 -15.45 31.78 -7.94
C ASP A 363 -16.81 32.50 -7.88
N ASN A 364 -17.31 33.10 -8.98
CA ASN A 364 -18.67 33.68 -8.99
C ASN A 364 -19.68 32.71 -9.64
N PRO A 365 -20.50 31.98 -8.86
CA PRO A 365 -21.41 30.96 -9.39
C PRO A 365 -22.53 31.56 -10.25
N ASN A 366 -22.91 32.82 -10.00
CA ASN A 366 -24.01 33.48 -10.71
C ASN A 366 -23.61 33.89 -12.14
N GLN A 367 -22.31 33.88 -12.47
CA GLN A 367 -21.83 34.26 -13.80
C GLN A 367 -21.96 33.14 -14.83
N TRP A 368 -22.20 31.90 -14.41
CA TRP A 368 -22.19 30.73 -15.28
C TRP A 368 -23.58 30.11 -15.48
N SER A 369 -24.65 30.75 -14.99
CA SER A 369 -26.03 30.29 -15.26
C SER A 369 -26.53 30.87 -16.58
N ASP A 370 -26.71 30.02 -17.59
CA ASP A 370 -27.46 30.05 -18.88
C ASP A 370 -27.95 31.35 -19.55
N ASP A 371 -27.61 32.55 -19.09
CA ASP A 371 -28.10 33.79 -19.65
C ASP A 371 -27.17 34.32 -20.76
N HIS A 372 -27.72 34.70 -21.91
CA HIS A 372 -26.98 35.07 -23.13
C HIS A 372 -26.05 36.30 -22.99
N THR A 373 -26.07 36.99 -21.85
CA THR A 373 -25.20 38.15 -21.53
C THR A 373 -23.77 37.78 -21.09
N VAL A 374 -23.43 36.51 -20.96
CA VAL A 374 -22.16 36.02 -20.37
C VAL A 374 -20.94 36.07 -21.34
N LEU A 375 -21.17 36.24 -22.65
CA LEU A 375 -20.12 36.13 -23.69
C LEU A 375 -18.86 37.00 -23.49
N PRO A 376 -18.93 38.28 -23.07
CA PRO A 376 -17.74 39.13 -22.96
C PRO A 376 -16.78 38.71 -21.84
N ARG A 377 -17.31 38.21 -20.71
CA ARG A 377 -16.48 37.79 -19.57
C ARG A 377 -15.87 36.42 -19.77
N GLU A 378 -16.56 35.52 -20.46
CA GLU A 378 -15.99 34.22 -20.83
C GLU A 378 -14.75 34.41 -21.73
N LYS A 379 -14.80 35.32 -22.71
CA LYS A 379 -13.64 35.63 -23.56
C LYS A 379 -12.44 36.15 -22.77
N GLU A 380 -12.67 37.05 -21.81
CA GLU A 380 -11.59 37.54 -20.94
C GLU A 380 -11.04 36.44 -20.02
N ALA A 381 -11.92 35.59 -19.46
CA ALA A 381 -11.50 34.45 -18.65
C ALA A 381 -10.62 33.47 -19.45
N ILE A 382 -11.01 33.15 -20.70
CA ILE A 382 -10.22 32.30 -21.59
C ILE A 382 -8.87 32.94 -21.92
N ARG A 383 -8.84 34.26 -22.17
CA ARG A 383 -7.58 35.00 -22.40
C ARG A 383 -6.64 34.94 -21.21
N ILE A 384 -7.14 35.14 -19.99
CA ILE A 384 -6.33 35.00 -18.77
C ILE A 384 -5.89 33.54 -18.60
N TYR A 385 -6.78 32.59 -18.86
CA TYR A 385 -6.47 31.17 -18.77
C TYR A 385 -5.38 30.73 -19.76
N ALA A 386 -5.40 31.24 -20.99
CA ALA A 386 -4.34 31.03 -21.97
C ALA A 386 -2.97 31.50 -21.44
N ARG A 387 -2.91 32.67 -20.78
CA ARG A 387 -1.67 33.14 -20.11
C ARG A 387 -1.23 32.21 -18.98
N VAL A 388 -2.18 31.72 -18.17
CA VAL A 388 -1.89 30.78 -17.07
C VAL A 388 -1.36 29.46 -17.60
N HIS A 389 -1.90 28.96 -18.72
CA HIS A 389 -1.49 27.73 -19.37
C HIS A 389 -0.02 27.78 -19.85
N GLN A 390 0.48 28.94 -20.28
CA GLN A 390 1.89 29.09 -20.68
C GLN A 390 2.88 28.92 -19.53
N ASN A 391 2.44 29.04 -18.27
CA ASN A 391 3.28 28.89 -17.10
C ASN A 391 2.86 27.64 -16.28
N PRO A 392 3.59 26.51 -16.37
CA PRO A 392 3.25 25.27 -15.66
C PRO A 392 3.12 25.42 -14.14
N LYS A 393 3.84 26.39 -13.54
CA LYS A 393 3.77 26.65 -12.10
C LYS A 393 2.46 27.35 -11.75
N LEU A 394 2.11 28.41 -12.48
CA LEU A 394 0.82 29.10 -12.32
C LEU A 394 -0.35 28.16 -12.61
N TYR A 395 -0.26 27.39 -13.69
CA TYR A 395 -1.26 26.39 -14.06
C TYR A 395 -1.51 25.40 -12.93
N LYS A 396 -0.45 24.77 -12.43
CA LYS A 396 -0.55 23.82 -11.31
C LYS A 396 -1.09 24.48 -10.04
N ASN A 397 -0.65 25.69 -9.73
CA ASN A 397 -1.12 26.44 -8.56
C ASN A 397 -2.61 26.79 -8.66
N LEU A 398 -3.10 27.19 -9.84
CA LEU A 398 -4.51 27.47 -10.10
C LEU A 398 -5.36 26.23 -9.81
N TYR A 399 -5.08 25.11 -10.46
CA TYR A 399 -5.86 23.88 -10.26
C TYR A 399 -5.81 23.40 -8.81
N ARG A 400 -4.64 23.48 -8.19
CA ARG A 400 -4.47 23.14 -6.78
C ARG A 400 -5.28 24.05 -5.86
N PHE A 401 -5.25 25.36 -6.13
CA PHE A 401 -6.02 26.35 -5.39
C PHE A 401 -7.53 26.07 -5.52
N LEU A 402 -8.03 25.84 -6.74
CA LEU A 402 -9.45 25.55 -6.99
C LEU A 402 -9.92 24.30 -6.23
N VAL A 403 -9.12 23.23 -6.26
CA VAL A 403 -9.40 22.00 -5.51
C VAL A 403 -9.45 22.25 -3.99
N TYR A 404 -8.53 23.06 -3.45
CA TYR A 404 -8.54 23.35 -2.02
C TYR A 404 -9.65 24.32 -1.62
N ARG A 405 -9.94 25.32 -2.46
CA ARG A 405 -10.92 26.37 -2.21
C ARG A 405 -12.35 25.88 -2.34
N ILE A 406 -12.66 25.06 -3.35
CA ILE A 406 -14.03 24.62 -3.65
C ILE A 406 -14.34 23.31 -2.91
N ALA A 407 -14.96 23.41 -1.74
CA ALA A 407 -15.30 22.25 -0.91
C ALA A 407 -16.44 21.37 -1.48
N SER A 408 -17.30 21.93 -2.35
CA SER A 408 -18.44 21.20 -2.94
C SER A 408 -17.98 20.45 -4.21
N PRO A 409 -18.13 19.11 -4.26
CA PRO A 409 -17.78 18.33 -5.44
C PRO A 409 -18.57 18.75 -6.67
N GLN A 410 -19.85 19.10 -6.51
CA GLN A 410 -20.69 19.60 -7.60
C GLN A 410 -20.12 20.88 -8.22
N ARG A 411 -19.80 21.86 -7.37
CA ARG A 411 -19.27 23.15 -7.83
C ARG A 411 -17.88 22.99 -8.45
N LEU A 412 -17.05 22.14 -7.87
CA LEU A 412 -15.75 21.81 -8.43
C LEU A 412 -15.90 21.15 -9.80
N GLY A 413 -16.85 20.23 -9.95
CA GLY A 413 -17.16 19.59 -11.23
C GLY A 413 -17.56 20.58 -12.31
N GLN A 414 -18.44 21.54 -12.01
CA GLN A 414 -18.84 22.60 -12.95
C GLN A 414 -17.65 23.44 -13.43
N VAL A 415 -16.79 23.87 -12.50
CA VAL A 415 -15.58 24.65 -12.84
C VAL A 415 -14.61 23.80 -13.65
N MET A 416 -14.41 22.52 -13.28
CA MET A 416 -13.48 21.64 -14.00
C MET A 416 -14.00 21.23 -15.39
N GLU A 417 -15.31 21.13 -15.58
CA GLU A 417 -15.95 20.91 -16.89
C GLU A 417 -15.77 22.12 -17.81
N LEU A 418 -15.90 23.33 -17.26
CA LEU A 418 -15.61 24.58 -17.99
C LEU A 418 -14.13 24.66 -18.39
N LEU A 419 -13.21 24.40 -17.47
CA LEU A 419 -11.78 24.37 -17.78
C LEU A 419 -11.44 23.28 -18.79
N LEU A 420 -12.08 22.11 -18.71
CA LEU A 420 -11.92 21.03 -19.69
C LEU A 420 -12.42 21.44 -21.08
N LYS A 421 -13.50 22.22 -21.17
CA LYS A 421 -14.00 22.77 -22.44
C LYS A 421 -12.94 23.68 -23.08
N TRP A 422 -12.36 24.61 -22.32
CA TRP A 422 -11.30 25.50 -22.82
C TRP A 422 -10.04 24.73 -23.24
N GLU A 423 -9.66 23.71 -22.49
CA GLU A 423 -8.54 22.82 -22.84
C GLU A 423 -8.81 22.03 -24.12
N ARG A 424 -10.04 21.53 -24.30
CA ARG A 424 -10.42 20.89 -25.57
C ARG A 424 -10.33 21.89 -26.72
N ASP A 425 -10.74 23.13 -26.52
CA ASP A 425 -10.66 24.15 -27.57
C ASP A 425 -9.20 24.41 -28.01
N PHE A 426 -8.27 24.48 -27.05
CA PHE A 426 -6.82 24.59 -27.30
C PHE A 426 -6.23 23.35 -28.01
N HIS A 427 -6.87 22.19 -27.85
CA HIS A 427 -6.44 20.90 -28.42
C HIS A 427 -7.41 20.33 -29.48
N ASP A 428 -8.04 21.18 -30.31
CA ASP A 428 -8.89 20.76 -31.44
C ASP A 428 -10.10 19.89 -31.10
N GLY A 429 -10.67 20.08 -29.93
CA GLY A 429 -11.74 19.24 -29.42
C GLY A 429 -11.27 17.88 -28.90
N SER A 430 -9.96 17.58 -28.96
CA SER A 430 -9.40 16.31 -28.48
C SER A 430 -9.44 16.24 -26.96
N SER A 431 -10.34 15.41 -26.44
CA SER A 431 -10.38 15.07 -25.01
C SER A 431 -9.08 14.41 -24.54
N HIS A 432 -8.41 13.67 -25.43
CA HIS A 432 -7.12 13.03 -25.17
C HIS A 432 -6.01 14.07 -25.03
N GLY A 433 -5.96 15.05 -25.94
CA GLY A 433 -5.00 16.16 -25.89
C GLY A 433 -5.12 16.98 -24.60
N ALA A 434 -6.35 17.34 -24.21
CA ALA A 434 -6.62 18.03 -22.95
C ALA A 434 -6.17 17.23 -21.71
N ALA A 435 -6.48 15.92 -21.67
CA ALA A 435 -6.07 15.09 -20.55
C ALA A 435 -4.54 14.86 -20.51
N ALA A 436 -3.89 14.74 -21.67
CA ALA A 436 -2.44 14.69 -21.78
C ALA A 436 -1.80 15.99 -21.30
N CYS A 437 -2.37 17.14 -21.66
CA CYS A 437 -1.97 18.46 -21.18
C CYS A 437 -2.05 18.56 -19.65
N TRP A 438 -3.19 18.17 -19.05
CA TRP A 438 -3.36 18.11 -17.60
C TRP A 438 -2.28 17.25 -16.95
N ARG A 439 -1.98 16.08 -17.51
CA ARG A 439 -0.95 15.20 -16.95
C ARG A 439 0.45 15.79 -17.05
N LEU A 440 0.76 16.54 -18.10
CA LEU A 440 2.08 17.15 -18.28
C LEU A 440 2.27 18.37 -17.36
N HIS A 441 1.26 19.23 -17.25
CA HIS A 441 1.31 20.48 -16.48
C HIS A 441 0.99 20.30 -15.00
N LEU A 442 -0.03 19.52 -14.63
CA LEU A 442 -0.31 19.22 -13.23
C LEU A 442 0.71 18.20 -12.68
N GLY A 443 1.30 17.41 -13.58
CA GLY A 443 1.99 16.16 -13.27
C GLY A 443 0.99 15.03 -13.05
N ALA A 444 1.48 13.78 -12.95
CA ALA A 444 0.77 12.81 -12.14
C ALA A 444 0.74 13.43 -10.73
N CYS A 445 -0.42 13.89 -10.27
CA CYS A 445 -0.63 14.61 -9.02
C CYS A 445 -1.96 14.15 -8.38
N GLU A 446 -2.10 14.26 -7.06
CA GLU A 446 -3.35 13.93 -6.36
C GLU A 446 -4.46 14.83 -6.90
N ILE A 447 -4.08 16.08 -7.16
CA ILE A 447 -4.83 17.09 -7.92
C ILE A 447 -5.33 16.54 -9.24
N LEU A 448 -4.50 15.87 -10.05
CA LEU A 448 -4.95 15.31 -11.33
C LEU A 448 -6.04 14.25 -11.11
N SER A 449 -5.89 13.41 -10.08
CA SER A 449 -6.93 12.44 -9.72
C SER A 449 -8.21 13.12 -9.25
N GLU A 450 -8.11 14.24 -8.52
CA GLU A 450 -9.25 15.01 -8.03
C GLU A 450 -9.94 15.78 -9.17
N VAL A 451 -9.17 16.37 -10.09
CA VAL A 451 -9.66 17.04 -11.30
C VAL A 451 -10.35 16.03 -12.22
N LEU A 452 -9.74 14.87 -12.48
CA LEU A 452 -10.36 13.80 -13.27
C LEU A 452 -11.56 13.15 -12.56
N ALA A 453 -11.60 13.14 -11.23
CA ALA A 453 -12.76 12.68 -10.50
C ALA A 453 -13.90 13.71 -10.52
N ALA A 454 -13.57 15.00 -10.51
CA ALA A 454 -14.53 16.09 -10.59
C ALA A 454 -15.19 16.19 -11.98
N THR A 455 -14.49 15.80 -13.05
CA THR A 455 -15.07 15.79 -14.42
C THR A 455 -15.89 14.54 -14.74
N LYS A 456 -15.85 13.51 -13.89
CA LYS A 456 -16.69 12.31 -14.08
C LYS A 456 -18.13 12.57 -13.62
N PRO A 457 -19.11 11.93 -14.27
CA PRO A 457 -20.50 12.04 -13.85
C PRO A 457 -20.69 11.59 -12.40
N ARG A 458 -21.72 12.14 -11.75
CA ARG A 458 -21.98 11.97 -10.31
C ARG A 458 -22.15 10.50 -9.95
N GLY A 459 -21.31 10.02 -9.04
CA GLY A 459 -21.47 8.71 -8.42
C GLY A 459 -22.31 8.77 -7.14
N VAL A 460 -22.68 7.61 -6.59
CA VAL A 460 -23.42 7.52 -5.32
C VAL A 460 -22.71 8.25 -4.17
N CYS A 461 -21.37 8.22 -4.15
CA CYS A 461 -20.57 8.89 -3.13
C CYS A 461 -20.68 10.42 -3.15
N SER A 462 -20.85 11.05 -4.33
CA SER A 462 -21.00 12.51 -4.37
C SER A 462 -22.33 12.92 -3.77
N THR A 463 -23.39 12.15 -4.01
CA THR A 463 -24.72 12.36 -3.41
C THR A 463 -24.68 12.31 -1.88
N TYR A 464 -23.94 11.36 -1.31
CA TYR A 464 -23.75 11.29 0.15
C TYR A 464 -22.98 12.50 0.68
N PHE A 465 -21.95 12.94 -0.03
CA PHE A 465 -21.17 14.11 0.36
C PHE A 465 -22.00 15.40 0.32
N ASP A 466 -22.84 15.55 -0.70
CA ASP A 466 -23.75 16.70 -0.84
C ASP A 466 -24.78 16.73 0.30
N TRP A 467 -25.21 15.58 0.81
CA TRP A 467 -26.05 15.49 2.01
C TRP A 467 -25.28 15.80 3.31
N TYR A 468 -24.02 15.35 3.43
CA TYR A 468 -23.19 15.53 4.62
C TYR A 468 -22.67 16.97 4.80
N LEU A 469 -22.31 17.65 3.70
CA LEU A 469 -21.73 18.99 3.71
C LEU A 469 -22.60 20.06 4.42
N PRO A 470 -23.93 20.16 4.21
CA PRO A 470 -24.76 21.13 4.92
C PRO A 470 -24.84 20.82 6.42
N VAL A 471 -24.86 19.55 6.83
CA VAL A 471 -24.84 19.16 8.25
C VAL A 471 -23.52 19.60 8.88
N LYS A 472 -22.40 19.32 8.23
CA LYS A 472 -21.07 19.76 8.66
C LYS A 472 -20.98 21.28 8.77
N ASN A 473 -21.54 22.03 7.82
CA ASN A 473 -21.55 23.50 7.84
C ASN A 473 -22.46 24.05 8.95
N LYS A 474 -23.62 23.42 9.22
CA LYS A 474 -24.48 23.78 10.36
C LYS A 474 -23.76 23.55 11.70
N LEU A 475 -23.08 22.42 11.87
CA LEU A 475 -22.27 22.14 13.06
C LEU A 475 -21.12 23.15 13.22
N ARG A 476 -20.48 23.56 12.12
CA ARG A 476 -19.47 24.62 12.13
C ARG A 476 -20.06 25.95 12.59
N LYS A 477 -21.19 26.37 12.02
CA LYS A 477 -21.88 27.63 12.39
C LYS A 477 -22.32 27.61 13.86
N TRP A 478 -22.88 26.50 14.32
CA TRP A 478 -23.24 26.32 15.73
C TRP A 478 -22.02 26.48 16.65
N ARG A 479 -20.91 25.83 16.31
CA ARG A 479 -19.64 25.97 17.06
C ARG A 479 -19.11 27.41 17.07
N LEU A 480 -19.23 28.13 15.96
CA LEU A 480 -18.80 29.54 15.84
C LEU A 480 -19.74 30.51 16.60
N GLY A 481 -21.01 30.15 16.77
CA GLY A 481 -22.00 30.95 17.51
C GLY A 481 -21.96 30.79 19.04
N LEU A 482 -21.09 29.91 19.58
CA LEU A 482 -20.89 29.78 21.02
C LEU A 482 -20.11 30.98 21.58
N SER A 483 -20.42 31.40 22.80
CA SER A 483 -19.64 32.43 23.52
C SER A 483 -18.20 31.99 23.76
N ASP A 484 -17.27 32.94 23.95
CA ASP A 484 -15.82 32.67 23.94
C ASP A 484 -15.37 31.60 24.96
N GLY A 485 -16.00 31.54 26.13
CA GLY A 485 -15.74 30.52 27.16
C GLY A 485 -15.97 29.09 26.65
N PRO A 486 -17.23 28.68 26.38
CA PRO A 486 -17.54 27.36 25.85
C PRO A 486 -16.91 27.10 24.48
N ARG A 487 -16.77 28.12 23.62
CA ARG A 487 -16.10 27.99 22.31
C ARG A 487 -14.66 27.50 22.47
N ASN A 488 -13.89 28.06 23.42
CA ASN A 488 -12.52 27.63 23.67
C ASN A 488 -12.44 26.17 24.15
N VAL A 489 -13.40 25.71 24.95
CA VAL A 489 -13.46 24.32 25.42
C VAL A 489 -13.81 23.38 24.27
N VAL A 490 -14.86 23.70 23.49
CA VAL A 490 -15.29 22.90 22.34
C VAL A 490 -14.20 22.85 21.27
N GLU A 491 -13.49 23.95 21.02
CA GLU A 491 -12.37 23.99 20.06
C GLU A 491 -11.21 23.10 20.52
N LYS A 492 -10.88 23.10 21.82
CA LYS A 492 -9.86 22.19 22.39
C LYS A 492 -10.28 20.73 22.31
N ILE A 493 -11.53 20.40 22.61
CA ILE A 493 -12.06 19.03 22.49
C ILE A 493 -12.04 18.59 21.02
N TYR A 494 -12.46 19.47 20.11
CA TYR A 494 -12.47 19.21 18.67
C TYR A 494 -11.04 19.00 18.13
N GLN A 495 -10.08 19.82 18.57
CA GLN A 495 -8.67 19.65 18.25
C GLN A 495 -8.14 18.33 18.79
N LEU A 496 -8.44 17.97 20.04
CA LEU A 496 -8.05 16.69 20.64
C LEU A 496 -8.63 15.50 19.86
N PHE A 497 -9.91 15.53 19.53
CA PHE A 497 -10.58 14.48 18.75
C PHE A 497 -9.95 14.34 17.36
N ASN A 498 -9.73 15.45 16.65
CA ASN A 498 -9.03 15.43 15.35
C ASN A 498 -7.62 14.87 15.49
N THR A 499 -6.87 15.30 16.52
CA THR A 499 -5.53 14.77 16.79
C THR A 499 -5.61 13.25 16.97
N ILE A 500 -6.48 12.73 17.85
CA ILE A 500 -6.66 11.28 18.05
C ILE A 500 -7.03 10.58 16.73
N TYR A 501 -7.98 11.13 15.97
CA TYR A 501 -8.41 10.56 14.69
C TYR A 501 -7.26 10.46 13.68
N TYR A 502 -6.49 11.54 13.49
CA TYR A 502 -5.34 11.53 12.58
C TYR A 502 -4.17 10.72 13.13
N MET A 503 -4.13 10.44 14.44
CA MET A 503 -3.09 9.64 15.11
C MET A 503 -3.29 8.13 14.97
N ILE A 504 -4.52 7.63 14.87
CA ILE A 504 -4.80 6.17 14.85
C ILE A 504 -4.02 5.48 13.72
N LYS A 505 -4.10 5.98 12.49
CA LYS A 505 -3.46 5.32 11.35
C LYS A 505 -1.92 5.33 11.46
N PRO A 506 -1.26 6.44 11.81
CA PRO A 506 0.19 6.46 12.02
C PRO A 506 0.62 5.69 13.25
N PHE A 507 -0.17 5.67 14.33
CA PHE A 507 0.07 4.81 15.48
C PHE A 507 0.08 3.33 15.06
N LEU A 508 -0.95 2.86 14.36
CA LEU A 508 -0.97 1.49 13.82
C LEU A 508 0.22 1.22 12.89
N GLY A 509 0.60 2.21 12.06
CA GLY A 509 1.78 2.13 11.21
C GLY A 509 3.10 1.97 11.98
N ALA A 510 3.25 2.69 13.10
CA ALA A 510 4.40 2.56 14.00
C ALA A 510 4.37 1.21 14.73
N THR A 511 3.22 0.80 15.27
CA THR A 511 3.03 -0.47 15.98
C THR A 511 3.38 -1.65 15.08
N PHE A 512 2.89 -1.71 13.84
CA PHE A 512 3.26 -2.79 12.92
C PHE A 512 4.74 -2.82 12.57
N PHE A 513 5.38 -1.64 12.49
CA PHE A 513 6.82 -1.55 12.26
C PHE A 513 7.62 -2.11 13.44
N TYR A 514 7.28 -1.71 14.67
CA TYR A 514 7.96 -2.21 15.87
C TYR A 514 7.64 -3.68 16.14
N PHE A 515 6.42 -4.14 15.83
CA PHE A 515 6.04 -5.53 15.99
C PHE A 515 6.91 -6.43 15.11
N ASP A 516 7.12 -6.04 13.84
CA ASP A 516 7.98 -6.78 12.91
C ASP A 516 9.43 -6.82 13.42
N MET A 517 9.96 -5.68 13.87
CA MET A 517 11.30 -5.60 14.45
C MET A 517 11.47 -6.51 15.68
N MET A 518 10.51 -6.47 16.61
CA MET A 518 10.54 -7.28 17.84
C MET A 518 10.34 -8.77 17.56
N LYS A 519 9.46 -9.13 16.62
CA LYS A 519 9.28 -10.51 16.14
C LYS A 519 10.59 -11.08 15.61
N ASP A 520 11.28 -10.34 14.75
CA ASP A 520 12.54 -10.78 14.14
C ASP A 520 13.67 -10.94 15.18
N ILE A 521 13.75 -10.02 16.15
CA ILE A 521 14.67 -10.13 17.28
C ILE A 521 14.34 -11.36 18.14
N ALA A 522 13.07 -11.56 18.48
CA ALA A 522 12.63 -12.67 19.31
C ALA A 522 12.93 -14.03 18.65
N ILE A 523 12.61 -14.19 17.36
CA ILE A 523 12.88 -15.42 16.61
C ILE A 523 14.38 -15.70 16.54
N THR A 524 15.19 -14.70 16.20
CA THR A 524 16.64 -14.86 16.11
C THR A 524 17.24 -15.21 17.47
N TRP A 525 16.77 -14.56 18.54
CA TRP A 525 17.20 -14.85 19.91
C TRP A 525 16.81 -16.25 20.37
N MET A 526 15.56 -16.68 20.11
CA MET A 526 15.10 -18.03 20.42
C MET A 526 15.91 -19.09 19.68
N LEU A 527 16.19 -18.90 18.39
CA LEU A 527 17.04 -19.80 17.61
C LEU A 527 18.48 -19.83 18.17
N MET A 528 19.07 -18.67 18.45
CA MET A 528 20.42 -18.58 19.04
C MET A 528 20.50 -19.34 20.37
N LYS A 529 19.52 -19.11 21.25
CA LYS A 529 19.45 -19.83 22.53
C LYS A 529 19.26 -21.32 22.32
N THR A 530 18.55 -21.75 21.27
CA THR A 530 18.28 -23.17 21.01
C THR A 530 19.58 -23.85 20.61
N LEU A 531 20.36 -23.19 19.75
CA LEU A 531 21.70 -23.64 19.38
C LEU A 531 22.66 -23.68 20.56
N VAL A 532 22.60 -22.70 21.47
CA VAL A 532 23.44 -22.69 22.68
C VAL A 532 23.10 -23.88 23.58
N ASN A 533 21.82 -24.18 23.82
CA ASN A 533 21.42 -25.28 24.68
C ASN A 533 21.77 -26.64 24.06
N LEU A 534 21.55 -26.82 22.75
CA LEU A 534 21.99 -28.02 22.04
C LEU A 534 23.52 -28.19 21.99
N SER A 535 24.27 -27.13 22.29
CA SER A 535 25.74 -27.13 22.35
C SER A 535 26.30 -27.24 23.77
N SER A 536 25.48 -27.45 24.80
CA SER A 536 25.97 -27.58 26.18
C SER A 536 27.04 -28.67 26.30
N ASP A 537 26.84 -29.81 25.63
CA ASP A 537 27.75 -30.96 25.68
C ASP A 537 28.83 -30.97 24.58
N THR A 538 28.68 -30.16 23.54
CA THR A 538 29.62 -30.11 22.41
C THR A 538 29.90 -28.67 21.98
N PRO A 539 31.14 -28.29 21.68
CA PRO A 539 31.44 -26.91 21.29
C PRO A 539 30.56 -26.49 20.10
N ILE A 540 29.98 -25.28 20.13
CA ILE A 540 29.10 -24.65 19.11
C ILE A 540 29.53 -24.93 17.65
N ARG A 541 30.82 -25.21 17.43
CA ARG A 541 31.38 -25.70 16.17
C ARG A 541 30.74 -26.98 15.63
N SER A 542 29.96 -27.73 16.41
CA SER A 542 29.19 -28.90 15.97
C SER A 542 28.03 -28.55 15.03
N PHE A 543 27.50 -27.32 15.11
CA PHE A 543 26.41 -26.81 14.27
C PHE A 543 26.85 -25.57 13.46
N PRO A 544 27.88 -25.69 12.60
CA PRO A 544 28.50 -24.53 11.95
C PRO A 544 27.55 -23.84 10.96
N PHE A 545 26.62 -24.59 10.38
CA PHE A 545 25.65 -24.07 9.43
C PHE A 545 24.56 -23.25 10.12
N GLU A 546 23.89 -23.84 11.12
CA GLU A 546 22.80 -23.20 11.85
C GLU A 546 23.31 -21.98 12.59
N THR A 547 24.50 -22.07 13.20
CA THR A 547 25.20 -20.94 13.82
C THR A 547 25.50 -19.83 12.80
N PHE A 548 25.91 -20.19 11.57
CA PHE A 548 26.12 -19.19 10.51
C PHE A 548 24.82 -18.51 10.09
N VAL A 549 23.73 -19.27 9.88
CA VAL A 549 22.42 -18.71 9.50
C VAL A 549 21.92 -17.75 10.58
N VAL A 550 21.96 -18.14 11.86
CA VAL A 550 21.58 -17.27 12.98
C VAL A 550 22.51 -16.07 13.10
N GLY A 551 23.81 -16.24 12.84
CA GLY A 551 24.78 -15.15 12.75
C GLY A 551 24.43 -14.13 11.66
N VAL A 552 24.05 -14.58 10.47
CA VAL A 552 23.59 -13.71 9.37
C VAL A 552 22.31 -12.97 9.76
N MET A 553 21.35 -13.64 10.42
CA MET A 553 20.14 -12.99 10.94
C MET A 553 20.49 -11.90 11.97
N GLY A 554 21.40 -12.18 12.90
CA GLY A 554 21.90 -11.20 13.87
C GLY A 554 22.62 -10.01 13.22
N CYS A 555 23.48 -10.27 12.24
CA CYS A 555 24.16 -9.22 11.46
C CYS A 555 23.15 -8.37 10.67
N ALA A 556 22.08 -8.96 10.15
CA ALA A 556 21.03 -8.23 9.45
C ALA A 556 20.23 -7.32 10.39
N ILE A 557 19.89 -7.78 11.61
CA ILE A 557 19.25 -6.97 12.65
C ILE A 557 20.16 -5.80 13.07
N PHE A 558 21.45 -6.06 13.26
CA PHE A 558 22.39 -4.98 13.58
C PHE A 558 22.58 -4.00 12.41
N GLY A 559 22.66 -4.51 11.18
CA GLY A 559 22.77 -3.71 9.97
C GLY A 559 21.55 -2.81 9.71
N SER A 560 20.33 -3.31 9.94
CA SER A 560 19.11 -2.51 9.84
C SER A 560 19.07 -1.41 10.90
N PHE A 561 19.52 -1.70 12.13
CA PHE A 561 19.68 -0.72 13.20
C PHE A 561 20.67 0.39 12.82
N LEU A 562 21.87 0.04 12.36
CA LEU A 562 22.87 1.02 11.89
C LEU A 562 22.34 1.88 10.73
N MET A 563 21.62 1.27 9.79
CA MET A 563 20.98 2.02 8.71
C MET A 563 19.91 2.97 9.26
N GLY A 564 19.13 2.55 10.26
CA GLY A 564 18.19 3.42 10.98
C GLY A 564 18.88 4.60 11.66
N VAL A 565 20.01 4.39 12.32
CA VAL A 565 20.85 5.45 12.91
C VAL A 565 21.31 6.43 11.82
N TYR A 566 21.79 5.90 10.69
CA TYR A 566 22.27 6.71 9.57
C TYR A 566 21.17 7.56 8.92
N ILE A 567 19.97 6.99 8.72
CA ILE A 567 18.80 7.73 8.24
C ILE A 567 18.43 8.83 9.25
N SER A 568 18.42 8.52 10.55
CA SER A 568 18.09 9.47 11.63
C SER A 568 19.06 10.65 11.64
N PHE A 569 20.35 10.38 11.50
CA PHE A 569 21.39 11.40 11.42
C PHE A 569 21.21 12.29 10.19
N SER A 570 21.03 11.68 9.01
CA SER A 570 20.97 12.38 7.73
C SER A 570 19.74 13.29 7.59
N TYR A 571 18.63 12.95 8.25
CA TYR A 571 17.39 13.73 8.21
C TYR A 571 17.10 14.51 9.49
N SER A 572 18.01 14.52 10.47
CA SER A 572 17.85 15.23 11.75
C SER A 572 17.41 16.69 11.59
N ASP A 573 18.03 17.43 10.65
CA ASP A 573 17.73 18.83 10.38
C ASP A 573 16.26 19.03 9.95
N HIS A 574 15.74 18.10 9.14
CA HIS A 574 14.34 18.10 8.67
C HIS A 574 13.36 17.59 9.74
N ILE A 575 13.79 16.64 10.56
CA ILE A 575 12.96 16.04 11.62
C ILE A 575 12.71 17.03 12.77
N PHE A 576 13.76 17.76 13.19
CA PHE A 576 13.66 18.75 14.26
C PHE A 576 13.37 20.17 13.76
N GLU A 577 13.25 20.36 12.44
CA GLU A 577 12.98 21.66 11.80
C GLU A 577 13.98 22.73 12.24
N LEU A 578 15.26 22.41 12.20
CA LEU A 578 16.31 23.36 12.54
C LEU A 578 16.33 24.48 11.48
N CYS A 579 16.30 25.75 11.89
CA CYS A 579 16.34 26.88 10.96
C CYS A 579 17.65 26.90 10.15
N ASP A 580 17.64 27.19 8.85
CA ASP A 580 18.88 27.20 8.05
C ASP A 580 19.85 28.35 8.39
N HIS A 581 19.43 29.35 9.17
CA HIS A 581 20.22 30.54 9.47
C HIS A 581 21.28 30.27 10.54
N LYS A 582 22.53 30.10 10.08
CA LYS A 582 23.79 30.26 10.85
C LYS A 582 23.78 29.56 12.21
N HIS A 583 23.45 28.26 12.23
CA HIS A 583 23.69 27.47 13.44
C HIS A 583 25.18 27.38 13.73
N THR A 584 25.54 27.57 14.99
CA THR A 584 26.83 27.12 15.49
C THR A 584 26.89 25.61 15.29
N ALA A 585 27.92 25.13 14.57
CA ALA A 585 28.20 23.71 14.37
C ALA A 585 27.91 22.79 15.58
N PRO A 586 28.21 23.17 16.86
CA PRO A 586 27.89 22.35 18.02
C PRO A 586 26.40 22.06 18.23
N ARG A 587 25.49 22.98 17.90
CA ARG A 587 24.04 22.78 18.11
C ARG A 587 23.46 21.81 17.09
N THR A 588 23.84 21.95 15.82
CA THR A 588 23.44 20.98 14.79
C THR A 588 24.01 19.59 15.10
N LEU A 589 25.26 19.53 15.60
CA LEU A 589 25.86 18.28 16.04
C LEU A 589 25.10 17.66 17.22
N SER A 590 24.65 18.44 18.21
CA SER A 590 23.92 17.90 19.35
C SER A 590 22.57 17.30 18.95
N PHE A 591 21.79 17.97 18.08
CA PHE A 591 20.54 17.39 17.55
C PHE A 591 20.79 16.15 16.69
N ARG A 592 21.88 16.12 15.93
CA ARG A 592 22.31 14.92 15.19
C ARG A 592 22.64 13.77 16.13
N THR A 593 23.37 14.01 17.21
CA THR A 593 23.70 13.00 18.22
C THR A 593 22.44 12.51 18.96
N ILE A 594 21.53 13.42 19.34
CA ILE A 594 20.23 13.06 19.94
C ILE A 594 19.42 12.20 18.96
N SER A 595 19.41 12.56 17.67
CA SER A 595 18.76 11.77 16.61
C SER A 595 19.32 10.35 16.51
N MET A 596 20.64 10.20 16.61
CA MET A 596 21.32 8.90 16.60
C MET A 596 20.93 8.05 17.82
N MET A 597 20.99 8.64 19.02
CA MET A 597 20.62 7.95 20.27
C MET A 597 19.12 7.57 20.31
N ALA A 598 18.26 8.42 19.75
CA ALA A 598 16.82 8.19 19.67
C ALA A 598 16.37 7.46 18.40
N SER A 599 17.29 6.87 17.63
CA SER A 599 17.01 6.25 16.32
C SER A 599 15.91 5.16 16.38
N ILE A 600 15.81 4.43 17.48
CA ILE A 600 14.76 3.43 17.72
C ILE A 600 13.38 4.10 17.75
N PHE A 601 13.24 5.26 18.38
CA PHE A 601 11.96 5.99 18.47
C PHE A 601 11.66 6.85 17.23
N MET A 602 12.63 7.02 16.35
CA MET A 602 12.55 7.99 15.26
C MET A 602 11.44 7.69 14.23
N PRO A 603 11.15 6.43 13.85
CA PRO A 603 10.02 6.12 12.98
C PRO A 603 8.67 6.61 13.53
N ALA A 604 8.38 6.42 14.82
CA ALA A 604 7.19 6.97 15.47
C ALA A 604 7.21 8.50 15.52
N PHE A 605 8.36 9.09 15.87
CA PHE A 605 8.52 10.55 15.89
C PHE A 605 8.24 11.19 14.52
N ILE A 606 8.74 10.60 13.45
CA ILE A 606 8.50 11.05 12.06
C ILE A 606 7.02 10.92 11.69
N LEU A 607 6.36 9.84 12.11
CA LEU A 607 4.93 9.64 11.88
C LEU A 607 4.06 10.65 12.64
N ALA A 608 4.40 10.97 13.89
CA ALA A 608 3.78 12.07 14.63
C ALA A 608 4.03 13.42 13.95
N ASN A 609 5.21 13.61 13.36
CA ASN A 609 5.48 14.81 12.58
C ASN A 609 4.58 14.94 11.35
N HIS A 610 4.42 13.84 10.60
CA HIS A 610 3.48 13.75 9.48
C HIS A 610 2.03 14.05 9.90
N VAL A 611 1.55 13.48 11.00
CA VAL A 611 0.17 13.71 11.51
C VAL A 611 -0.10 15.19 11.73
N PHE A 612 0.81 15.87 12.42
CA PHE A 612 0.66 17.28 12.71
C PHE A 612 0.60 18.14 11.46
N TYR A 613 1.46 17.88 10.49
CA TYR A 613 1.44 18.64 9.24
C TYR A 613 0.20 18.36 8.40
N LEU A 614 -0.31 17.13 8.44
CA LEU A 614 -1.58 16.78 7.83
C LEU A 614 -2.75 17.50 8.52
N GLN A 615 -2.75 17.58 9.84
CA GLN A 615 -3.75 18.32 10.61
C GLN A 615 -3.67 19.83 10.34
N GLN A 616 -2.46 20.37 10.22
CA GLN A 616 -2.23 21.78 9.89
C GLN A 616 -2.70 22.10 8.47
N GLU A 617 -2.35 21.27 7.48
CA GLU A 617 -2.84 21.37 6.10
C GLU A 617 -4.37 21.40 6.09
N TYR A 618 -5.02 20.46 6.79
CA TYR A 618 -6.47 20.39 6.87
C TYR A 618 -7.11 21.61 7.53
N LYS A 619 -6.49 22.15 8.59
CA LYS A 619 -6.95 23.37 9.25
C LYS A 619 -6.90 24.56 8.30
N LEU A 620 -5.76 24.77 7.64
CA LEU A 620 -5.56 25.87 6.70
C LEU A 620 -6.46 25.76 5.46
N GLN A 621 -6.66 24.55 4.94
CA GLN A 621 -7.63 24.30 3.85
C GLN A 621 -9.05 24.71 4.26
N ARG A 622 -9.46 24.41 5.50
CA ARG A 622 -10.79 24.82 6.00
C ARG A 622 -10.95 26.32 6.19
N GLU A 623 -9.86 27.02 6.50
CA GLU A 623 -9.82 28.48 6.56
C GLU A 623 -9.91 29.07 5.14
N LEU A 624 -9.23 28.46 4.16
CA LEU A 624 -9.33 28.83 2.76
C LEU A 624 -10.74 28.57 2.18
N GLN A 625 -11.44 27.54 2.65
CA GLN A 625 -12.81 27.18 2.22
C GLN A 625 -13.90 28.03 2.89
N ASP A 626 -13.59 28.91 3.83
CA ASP A 626 -14.61 29.67 4.55
C ASP A 626 -15.38 30.59 3.57
N PRO A 627 -16.72 30.47 3.47
CA PRO A 627 -17.52 31.36 2.63
C PRO A 627 -17.54 32.81 3.14
N GLU A 628 -17.32 33.07 4.43
CA GLU A 628 -17.17 34.44 4.93
C GLU A 628 -15.94 35.12 4.32
N LEU A 629 -14.92 34.33 3.95
CA LEU A 629 -13.78 34.80 3.17
C LEU A 629 -14.15 35.18 1.72
N SER A 630 -15.41 35.04 1.28
CA SER A 630 -15.91 35.42 -0.05
C SER A 630 -17.03 36.45 -0.04
N PHE A 631 -17.69 36.72 1.10
CA PHE A 631 -19.01 37.36 1.10
C PHE A 631 -19.06 38.84 1.54
N ASP A 632 -17.95 39.45 1.96
CA ASP A 632 -17.91 40.90 2.23
C ASP A 632 -17.74 41.78 0.97
N PHE A 633 -17.94 41.19 -0.20
CA PHE A 633 -18.21 41.91 -1.45
C PHE A 633 -19.67 42.38 -1.50
N GLN A 634 -20.14 43.13 -0.49
CA GLN A 634 -21.24 44.03 -0.79
C GLN A 634 -20.65 45.18 -1.60
N PRO A 635 -21.04 45.36 -2.89
CA PRO A 635 -20.71 46.60 -3.57
C PRO A 635 -21.26 47.70 -2.67
N TYR A 636 -20.36 48.54 -2.16
CA TYR A 636 -20.72 49.69 -1.36
C TYR A 636 -21.77 50.44 -2.18
N LYS A 637 -23.06 50.24 -1.83
CA LYS A 637 -24.16 50.97 -2.45
C LYS A 637 -23.76 52.40 -2.27
N SER A 638 -23.41 53.05 -3.38
CA SER A 638 -23.04 54.45 -3.45
C SER A 638 -24.00 55.20 -2.55
N ALA A 639 -23.56 55.54 -1.34
CA ALA A 639 -24.34 56.31 -0.42
C ALA A 639 -24.67 57.57 -1.19
N SER A 640 -25.97 57.76 -1.45
CA SER A 640 -26.49 58.86 -2.24
C SER A 640 -25.80 60.14 -1.80
N THR A 641 -25.01 60.70 -2.70
CA THR A 641 -24.45 62.04 -2.64
C THR A 641 -25.60 63.04 -2.75
N SER A 642 -26.43 63.11 -1.71
CA SER A 642 -27.28 64.25 -1.42
C SER A 642 -26.74 64.87 -0.14
N ASN A 643 -25.78 65.80 -0.29
CA ASN A 643 -25.49 66.95 0.59
C ASN A 643 -24.02 67.42 0.55
N LEU A 644 -23.39 67.51 -0.63
CA LEU A 644 -22.27 68.44 -0.81
C LEU A 644 -22.72 69.60 -1.72
N LYS A 645 -23.38 70.58 -1.09
CA LYS A 645 -23.65 71.90 -1.70
C LYS A 645 -22.38 72.74 -1.60
N LYS A 646 -22.00 73.29 -2.76
CA LYS A 646 -21.27 74.55 -2.98
C LYS A 646 -19.82 74.63 -2.49
N SER A 647 -18.89 74.38 -3.40
CA SER A 647 -17.85 75.36 -3.69
C SER A 647 -17.44 75.22 -5.15
N GLY A 648 -17.71 76.26 -5.93
CA GLY A 648 -17.41 76.30 -7.35
C GLY A 648 -15.92 76.46 -7.59
N LYS A 649 -15.32 75.52 -8.32
CA LYS A 649 -14.19 75.73 -9.22
C LYS A 649 -14.18 74.60 -10.26
N THR A 650 -14.04 75.01 -11.51
CA THR A 650 -14.15 74.25 -12.76
C THR A 650 -13.21 73.04 -12.86
N PRO A 651 -13.64 71.90 -13.43
CA PRO A 651 -12.78 70.73 -13.65
C PRO A 651 -12.11 70.75 -15.03
N HIS A 652 -10.83 70.37 -15.07
CA HIS A 652 -10.17 69.83 -16.26
C HIS A 652 -10.40 68.31 -16.33
N PRO A 653 -10.69 67.72 -17.50
CA PRO A 653 -10.87 66.28 -17.65
C PRO A 653 -9.53 65.63 -17.97
N HIS A 654 -8.87 65.07 -16.95
CA HIS A 654 -7.82 64.07 -17.17
C HIS A 654 -8.34 62.73 -16.64
N LEU A 655 -8.61 61.81 -17.58
CA LEU A 655 -8.84 60.39 -17.30
C LEU A 655 -7.58 59.81 -16.64
N GLY A 656 -7.58 59.75 -15.31
CA GLY A 656 -6.63 58.95 -14.54
C GLY A 656 -7.12 57.51 -14.45
N PRO A 657 -6.23 56.51 -14.53
CA PRO A 657 -6.61 55.11 -14.48
C PRO A 657 -7.31 54.78 -13.16
N SER A 658 -8.41 54.03 -13.29
CA SER A 658 -9.23 53.46 -12.24
C SER A 658 -8.42 52.89 -11.07
N SER A 659 -8.47 53.56 -9.93
CA SER A 659 -7.96 53.04 -8.66
C SER A 659 -8.79 51.82 -8.26
N ILE A 660 -8.18 50.64 -8.30
CA ILE A 660 -8.77 49.40 -7.77
C ILE A 660 -9.14 49.64 -6.28
N PRO A 661 -10.34 49.25 -5.83
CA PRO A 661 -10.74 49.43 -4.43
C PRO A 661 -9.77 48.72 -3.48
N LYS A 662 -9.18 49.45 -2.52
CA LYS A 662 -8.20 48.92 -1.55
C LYS A 662 -8.68 47.68 -0.76
N ALA A 663 -9.99 47.48 -0.62
CA ALA A 663 -10.56 46.34 0.09
C ALA A 663 -10.25 44.99 -0.58
N ASP A 664 -10.26 44.94 -1.92
CA ASP A 664 -10.10 43.69 -2.69
C ASP A 664 -8.66 43.13 -2.62
N PHE A 665 -7.67 44.03 -2.54
CA PHE A 665 -6.26 43.67 -2.44
C PHE A 665 -5.94 42.92 -1.14
N SER A 666 -6.52 43.34 -0.01
CA SER A 666 -6.27 42.73 1.30
C SER A 666 -6.74 41.27 1.38
N GLN A 667 -7.89 40.97 0.77
CA GLN A 667 -8.47 39.63 0.72
C GLN A 667 -7.65 38.70 -0.18
N THR A 668 -7.21 39.22 -1.33
CA THR A 668 -6.32 38.55 -2.27
C THR A 668 -4.98 38.16 -1.61
N LEU A 669 -4.38 39.09 -0.86
CA LEU A 669 -3.16 38.83 -0.11
C LEU A 669 -3.37 37.75 0.96
N ARG A 670 -4.52 37.77 1.65
CA ARG A 670 -4.88 36.74 2.65
C ARG A 670 -5.08 35.36 2.01
N MET A 671 -5.72 35.25 0.86
CA MET A 671 -5.88 33.98 0.16
C MET A 671 -4.54 33.43 -0.33
N THR A 672 -3.67 34.30 -0.87
CA THR A 672 -2.31 33.92 -1.30
C THR A 672 -1.50 33.35 -0.16
N THR A 673 -1.50 34.05 0.98
CA THR A 673 -0.74 33.64 2.17
C THR A 673 -1.26 32.32 2.75
N LEU A 674 -2.58 32.12 2.82
CA LEU A 674 -3.18 30.84 3.21
C LEU A 674 -2.77 29.71 2.27
N PHE A 675 -2.85 29.92 0.95
CA PHE A 675 -2.45 28.93 -0.04
C PHE A 675 -0.97 28.53 0.11
N GLN A 676 -0.06 29.50 0.25
CA GLN A 676 1.36 29.22 0.48
C GLN A 676 1.61 28.43 1.77
N GLN A 677 0.87 28.73 2.84
CA GLN A 677 0.96 27.98 4.10
C GLN A 677 0.47 26.54 3.96
N ILE A 678 -0.62 26.31 3.21
CA ILE A 678 -1.11 24.97 2.87
C ILE A 678 -0.01 24.20 2.13
N GLU A 679 0.58 24.81 1.11
CA GLU A 679 1.63 24.19 0.30
C GLU A 679 2.86 23.81 1.11
N ARG A 680 3.29 24.71 2.01
CA ARG A 680 4.41 24.45 2.92
C ARG A 680 4.11 23.30 3.88
N SER A 681 2.90 23.25 4.44
CA SER A 681 2.48 22.20 5.37
C SER A 681 2.41 20.84 4.67
N ARG A 682 1.82 20.81 3.47
CA ARG A 682 1.72 19.63 2.62
C ARG A 682 3.09 19.11 2.21
N TYR A 683 4.01 19.99 1.82
CA TYR A 683 5.38 19.61 1.50
C TYR A 683 6.06 18.89 2.68
N LYS A 684 5.98 19.47 3.88
CA LYS A 684 6.55 18.86 5.09
C LYS A 684 5.88 17.53 5.45
N CYS A 685 4.55 17.44 5.29
CA CYS A 685 3.80 16.20 5.42
C CYS A 685 4.38 15.09 4.52
N HIS A 686 4.51 15.35 3.22
CA HIS A 686 5.10 14.40 2.26
C HIS A 686 6.55 14.05 2.57
N LEU A 687 7.35 15.02 3.03
CA LEU A 687 8.74 14.79 3.44
C LEU A 687 8.84 13.77 4.57
N HIS A 688 8.09 13.95 5.66
CA HIS A 688 8.09 13.00 6.78
C HIS A 688 7.56 11.63 6.36
N ARG A 689 6.51 11.59 5.54
CA ARG A 689 6.00 10.33 4.99
C ARG A 689 7.06 9.55 4.20
N ARG A 690 7.88 10.27 3.43
CA ARG A 690 8.99 9.73 2.63
C ARG A 690 10.11 9.19 3.51
N ILE A 691 10.55 9.98 4.49
CA ILE A 691 11.58 9.55 5.45
C ILE A 691 11.12 8.27 6.15
N TYR A 692 9.87 8.20 6.62
CA TYR A 692 9.33 6.98 7.23
C TYR A 692 9.35 5.78 6.27
N SER A 693 9.04 5.98 4.99
CA SER A 693 9.15 4.89 4.01
C SER A 693 10.59 4.42 3.82
N CYS A 694 11.58 5.32 3.90
CA CYS A 694 12.98 4.93 3.85
C CYS A 694 13.36 3.98 4.99
N TYR A 695 12.92 4.25 6.23
CA TYR A 695 13.09 3.32 7.35
C TYR A 695 12.42 1.98 7.04
N ARG A 696 11.16 2.02 6.63
CA ARG A 696 10.38 0.80 6.42
C ARG A 696 10.99 -0.14 5.38
N ILE A 697 11.51 0.42 4.28
CA ILE A 697 12.20 -0.37 3.24
C ILE A 697 13.53 -0.90 3.75
N ALA A 698 14.33 -0.05 4.41
CA ALA A 698 15.64 -0.48 4.92
C ALA A 698 15.49 -1.67 5.86
N TYR A 699 14.55 -1.59 6.81
CA TYR A 699 14.23 -2.70 7.72
C TYR A 699 13.65 -3.92 6.98
N ALA A 700 12.64 -3.73 6.13
CA ALA A 700 12.03 -4.82 5.38
C ALA A 700 13.04 -5.57 4.48
N SER A 701 13.96 -4.84 3.85
CA SER A 701 14.91 -5.40 2.89
C SER A 701 16.13 -6.05 3.53
N ILE A 702 16.60 -5.54 4.66
CA ILE A 702 17.78 -6.07 5.35
C ILE A 702 17.33 -7.10 6.38
N GLN A 703 16.52 -6.69 7.36
CA GLN A 703 16.18 -7.52 8.52
C GLN A 703 15.08 -8.52 8.21
N THR A 704 13.89 -8.05 7.83
CA THR A 704 12.70 -8.92 7.63
C THR A 704 12.95 -9.96 6.55
N PHE A 705 13.58 -9.57 5.44
CA PHE A 705 13.96 -10.49 4.37
C PHE A 705 14.98 -11.53 4.88
N SER A 706 16.05 -11.13 5.56
CA SER A 706 17.08 -12.07 6.04
C SER A 706 16.54 -13.05 7.07
N VAL A 707 15.69 -12.60 8.01
CA VAL A 707 15.06 -13.47 9.01
C VAL A 707 14.08 -14.44 8.36
N MET A 708 13.27 -13.96 7.40
CA MET A 708 12.40 -14.82 6.60
C MET A 708 13.20 -15.90 5.86
N MET A 709 14.30 -15.54 5.21
CA MET A 709 15.16 -16.49 4.51
C MET A 709 15.84 -17.48 5.47
N GLY A 710 16.33 -17.00 6.62
CA GLY A 710 16.91 -17.85 7.66
C GLY A 710 15.92 -18.88 8.20
N MET A 711 14.68 -18.46 8.50
CA MET A 711 13.61 -19.39 8.92
C MET A 711 13.29 -20.43 7.85
N ILE A 712 13.12 -20.01 6.59
CA ILE A 712 12.85 -20.93 5.48
C ILE A 712 13.98 -21.96 5.37
N VAL A 713 15.23 -21.52 5.40
CA VAL A 713 16.38 -22.42 5.30
C VAL A 713 16.44 -23.41 6.45
N ILE A 714 16.21 -22.98 7.69
CA ILE A 714 16.19 -23.89 8.86
C ILE A 714 15.09 -24.95 8.69
N ILE A 715 13.87 -24.55 8.30
CA ILE A 715 12.75 -25.47 8.09
C ILE A 715 13.08 -26.53 7.03
N PHE A 716 13.68 -26.13 5.91
CA PHE A 716 13.99 -27.06 4.83
C PHE A 716 15.18 -27.98 5.16
N VAL A 717 16.19 -27.46 5.85
CA VAL A 717 17.38 -28.23 6.19
C VAL A 717 17.06 -29.29 7.24
N ASP A 718 16.19 -28.99 8.20
CA ASP A 718 15.78 -29.92 9.27
C ASP A 718 14.75 -30.96 8.82
N ALA A 719 14.06 -30.75 7.70
CA ALA A 719 13.09 -31.71 7.16
C ALA A 719 13.72 -33.02 6.64
N LYS A 720 15.07 -33.13 6.57
CA LYS A 720 15.75 -34.29 6.00
C LYS A 720 16.00 -35.37 7.08
N PRO A 721 15.36 -36.55 7.00
CA PRO A 721 15.41 -37.57 8.06
C PRO A 721 16.82 -38.16 8.26
N SER A 722 17.74 -38.00 7.32
CA SER A 722 19.09 -38.57 7.38
C SER A 722 20.05 -37.81 8.31
N ARG A 723 19.68 -36.64 8.83
CA ARG A 723 20.50 -35.94 9.83
C ARG A 723 20.22 -36.53 11.19
N ARG A 724 21.25 -37.09 11.84
CA ARG A 724 21.23 -37.55 13.24
C ARG A 724 20.81 -36.46 14.25
N HIS A 725 20.69 -35.22 13.82
CA HIS A 725 20.47 -34.04 14.65
C HIS A 725 19.18 -33.28 14.27
N ASN A 726 18.06 -33.98 14.06
CA ASN A 726 16.73 -33.35 13.85
C ASN A 726 16.19 -32.60 15.09
N ASN A 727 17.07 -32.32 16.07
CA ASN A 727 16.73 -31.79 17.37
C ASN A 727 16.61 -30.26 17.36
N VAL A 728 17.19 -29.56 16.37
CA VAL A 728 17.17 -28.07 16.36
C VAL A 728 15.74 -27.55 16.20
N LEU A 729 15.04 -27.95 15.13
CA LEU A 729 13.65 -27.56 14.93
C LEU A 729 12.70 -28.11 16.02
N GLY A 730 12.99 -29.30 16.57
CA GLY A 730 12.25 -29.88 17.69
C GLY A 730 12.36 -29.06 18.97
N ALA A 731 13.60 -28.77 19.40
CA ALA A 731 13.88 -27.93 20.56
C ALA A 731 13.38 -26.49 20.35
N PHE A 732 13.48 -25.97 19.13
CA PHE A 732 12.90 -24.66 18.81
C PHE A 732 11.37 -24.67 18.88
N SER A 733 10.72 -25.74 18.40
CA SER A 733 9.26 -25.92 18.49
C SER A 733 8.80 -25.98 19.95
N GLN A 734 9.52 -26.70 20.81
CA GLN A 734 9.24 -26.76 22.24
C GLN A 734 9.27 -25.36 22.86
N ARG A 735 10.31 -24.59 22.59
CA ARG A 735 10.40 -23.21 23.09
C ARG A 735 9.35 -22.27 22.52
N LEU A 736 8.89 -22.50 21.30
CA LEU A 736 7.74 -21.77 20.77
C LEU A 736 6.47 -22.10 21.55
N ARG A 737 6.25 -23.36 21.94
CA ARG A 737 5.11 -23.74 22.79
C ARG A 737 5.18 -23.03 24.14
N ASP A 738 6.35 -23.01 24.76
CA ASP A 738 6.57 -22.33 26.04
C ASP A 738 6.35 -20.82 25.93
N PHE A 739 6.87 -20.21 24.86
CA PHE A 739 6.71 -18.79 24.55
C PHE A 739 5.24 -18.37 24.39
N PHE A 740 4.43 -19.21 23.73
CA PHE A 740 3.00 -18.97 23.53
C PHE A 740 2.13 -19.42 24.70
N GLN A 741 2.69 -20.12 25.69
CA GLN A 741 1.95 -20.73 26.80
C GLN A 741 0.83 -21.66 26.32
N VAL A 742 1.06 -22.39 25.22
CA VAL A 742 0.10 -23.41 24.78
C VAL A 742 0.21 -24.55 25.78
N ALA A 743 -0.75 -24.62 26.70
CA ALA A 743 -0.77 -25.62 27.77
C ALA A 743 -0.57 -27.02 27.19
N GLN A 744 0.39 -27.77 27.74
CA GLN A 744 0.58 -29.19 27.49
C GLN A 744 -0.62 -29.93 28.07
N THR A 745 -1.73 -29.93 27.33
CA THR A 745 -2.78 -30.91 27.54
C THR A 745 -2.43 -32.08 26.64
N GLU A 746 -2.00 -33.18 27.25
CA GLU A 746 -1.41 -34.33 26.55
C GLU A 746 -2.35 -34.97 25.52
N ASN A 747 -3.66 -34.70 25.59
CA ASN A 747 -4.65 -35.22 24.65
C ASN A 747 -5.09 -34.22 23.57
N SER A 748 -4.44 -33.06 23.44
CA SER A 748 -4.82 -32.13 22.37
C SER A 748 -4.21 -32.58 21.04
N LEU A 749 -5.10 -32.94 20.10
CA LEU A 749 -4.81 -33.24 18.68
C LEU A 749 -3.92 -32.17 17.99
N LEU A 750 -3.80 -30.98 18.60
CA LEU A 750 -2.89 -29.89 18.23
C LEU A 750 -1.40 -30.19 18.48
N VAL A 751 -1.07 -30.99 19.51
CA VAL A 751 0.30 -31.39 19.88
C VAL A 751 0.81 -32.43 18.89
N ASP A 752 0.00 -33.44 18.56
CA ASP A 752 0.38 -34.51 17.63
C ASP A 752 0.58 -34.02 16.19
N LEU A 753 -0.19 -33.02 15.75
CA LEU A 753 -0.12 -32.54 14.38
C LEU A 753 0.99 -31.51 14.11
N ASP A 754 1.88 -31.25 15.07
CA ASP A 754 2.95 -30.24 14.93
C ASP A 754 2.39 -28.85 14.49
N ILE A 755 1.10 -28.59 14.80
CA ILE A 755 0.35 -27.45 14.25
C ILE A 755 0.94 -26.15 14.75
N VAL A 756 1.28 -26.07 16.04
CA VAL A 756 1.86 -24.85 16.63
C VAL A 756 3.12 -24.45 15.89
N ARG A 757 4.03 -25.40 15.62
CA ARG A 757 5.26 -25.14 14.86
C ARG A 757 4.94 -24.60 13.47
N ASN A 758 4.11 -25.31 12.71
CA ASN A 758 3.83 -24.99 11.32
C ASN A 758 3.03 -23.69 11.18
N VAL A 759 2.09 -23.43 12.09
CA VAL A 759 1.26 -22.21 12.13
C VAL A 759 2.09 -21.00 12.55
N VAL A 760 2.93 -21.11 13.58
CA VAL A 760 3.77 -20.00 14.04
C VAL A 760 4.86 -19.67 13.01
N LEU A 761 5.59 -20.67 12.52
CA LEU A 761 6.64 -20.45 11.51
C LEU A 761 6.05 -20.00 10.18
N GLY A 762 5.02 -20.69 9.69
CA GLY A 762 4.33 -20.33 8.45
C GLY A 762 3.66 -18.95 8.54
N GLY A 763 3.02 -18.65 9.68
CA GLY A 763 2.44 -17.35 9.98
C GLY A 763 3.49 -16.23 10.05
N SER A 764 4.64 -16.48 10.67
CA SER A 764 5.77 -15.53 10.72
C SER A 764 6.36 -15.26 9.34
N ILE A 765 6.58 -16.30 8.54
CA ILE A 765 7.06 -16.18 7.14
C ILE A 765 6.04 -15.40 6.31
N GLY A 766 4.75 -15.76 6.40
CA GLY A 766 3.67 -15.07 5.69
C GLY A 766 3.54 -13.60 6.10
N TYR A 767 3.64 -13.30 7.39
CA TYR A 767 3.64 -11.93 7.90
C TYR A 767 4.83 -11.12 7.35
N SER A 768 6.05 -11.68 7.41
CA SER A 768 7.25 -11.06 6.84
C SER A 768 7.10 -10.79 5.34
N PHE A 769 6.51 -11.71 4.58
CA PHE A 769 6.22 -11.54 3.16
C PHE A 769 5.28 -10.36 2.90
N VAL A 770 4.18 -10.26 3.66
CA VAL A 770 3.21 -9.13 3.56
C VAL A 770 3.87 -7.80 3.97
N ILE A 771 4.72 -7.79 4.99
CA ILE A 771 5.42 -6.57 5.42
C ILE A 771 6.39 -6.08 4.33
N ILE A 772 7.17 -6.96 3.72
CA ILE A 772 8.09 -6.62 2.62
C ILE A 772 7.31 -6.02 1.45
N ILE A 773 6.26 -6.70 0.99
CA ILE A 773 5.44 -6.21 -0.14
C ILE A 773 4.78 -4.87 0.20
N SER A 774 4.22 -4.73 1.40
CA SER A 774 3.57 -3.48 1.79
C SER A 774 4.57 -2.33 1.96
N ALA A 775 5.83 -2.60 2.33
CA ALA A 775 6.91 -1.62 2.36
C ALA A 775 7.27 -1.14 0.95
N LEU A 776 7.45 -2.07 0.00
CA LEU A 776 7.72 -1.78 -1.41
C LEU A 776 6.57 -1.02 -2.07
N LEU A 777 5.31 -1.44 -1.84
CA LEU A 777 4.13 -0.77 -2.38
C LEU A 777 4.00 0.66 -1.87
N ARG A 778 4.23 0.89 -0.57
CA ARG A 778 4.24 2.24 -0.01
C ARG A 778 5.37 3.08 -0.57
N TYR A 779 6.55 2.50 -0.76
CA TYR A 779 7.69 3.19 -1.35
C TYR A 779 7.42 3.67 -2.77
N VAL A 780 6.99 2.76 -3.65
CA VAL A 780 6.70 3.10 -5.04
C VAL A 780 5.55 4.09 -5.12
N ASN A 781 4.52 3.91 -4.29
CA ASN A 781 3.43 4.87 -4.20
C ASN A 781 3.93 6.26 -3.78
N GLN A 782 4.94 6.39 -2.93
CA GLN A 782 5.49 7.69 -2.53
C GLN A 782 6.46 8.28 -3.57
N CYS A 783 7.31 7.46 -4.18
CA CYS A 783 8.16 7.89 -5.30
C CYS A 783 7.33 8.38 -6.49
N LYS A 784 6.18 7.73 -6.72
CA LYS A 784 5.14 8.14 -7.68
C LYS A 784 4.11 9.08 -7.06
N GLY A 785 4.47 9.87 -6.05
CA GLY A 785 3.67 10.94 -5.45
C GLY A 785 2.22 10.63 -5.04
N THR A 786 1.85 9.37 -4.84
CA THR A 786 0.52 8.81 -4.49
C THR A 786 -0.46 8.53 -5.63
N TYR A 787 0.01 8.51 -6.88
CA TYR A 787 -0.87 8.44 -8.08
C TYR A 787 -1.24 7.04 -8.55
N LEU A 788 -0.90 5.99 -7.79
CA LEU A 788 -1.34 4.66 -8.19
C LEU A 788 -2.86 4.50 -8.00
N SER A 789 -3.55 4.22 -9.11
CA SER A 789 -4.93 3.72 -9.10
C SER A 789 -5.05 2.48 -8.22
N ARG A 790 -6.24 2.22 -7.66
CA ARG A 790 -6.46 1.04 -6.80
C ARG A 790 -6.09 -0.26 -7.53
N THR A 791 -6.53 -0.41 -8.78
CA THR A 791 -6.18 -1.54 -9.65
C THR A 791 -4.68 -1.60 -9.92
N GLY A 792 -4.03 -0.46 -10.18
CA GLY A 792 -2.57 -0.40 -10.33
C GLY A 792 -1.82 -0.83 -9.08
N LYS A 793 -2.36 -0.57 -7.87
CA LYS A 793 -1.77 -1.06 -6.61
C LYS A 793 -1.87 -2.58 -6.50
N VAL A 794 -2.98 -3.18 -6.94
CA VAL A 794 -3.17 -4.63 -6.93
C VAL A 794 -2.21 -5.31 -7.91
N PHE A 795 -2.10 -4.84 -9.16
CA PHE A 795 -1.13 -5.42 -10.10
C PHE A 795 0.32 -5.25 -9.64
N LEU A 796 0.65 -4.09 -9.04
CA LEU A 796 1.97 -3.88 -8.46
C LEU A 796 2.23 -4.79 -7.25
N LEU A 797 1.21 -5.06 -6.42
CA LEU A 797 1.27 -6.02 -5.32
C LEU A 797 1.61 -7.43 -5.83
N LEU A 798 0.89 -7.87 -6.86
CA LEU A 798 1.09 -9.20 -7.49
C LEU A 798 2.47 -9.31 -8.15
N TYR A 799 2.92 -8.27 -8.85
CA TYR A 799 4.27 -8.17 -9.39
C TYR A 799 5.34 -8.33 -8.29
N PHE A 800 5.21 -7.59 -7.19
CA PHE A 800 6.13 -7.71 -6.05
C PHE A 800 6.10 -9.08 -5.41
N GLY A 801 4.92 -9.68 -5.23
CA GLY A 801 4.78 -11.03 -4.73
C GLY A 801 5.49 -12.06 -5.60
N CYS A 802 5.28 -12.01 -6.92
CA CYS A 802 5.92 -12.94 -7.86
C CYS A 802 7.45 -12.83 -7.83
N HIS A 803 8.00 -11.62 -7.86
CA HIS A 803 9.45 -11.44 -7.79
C HIS A 803 10.04 -11.81 -6.44
N LEU A 804 9.32 -11.54 -5.33
CA LEU A 804 9.76 -11.96 -4.01
C LEU A 804 9.78 -13.49 -3.91
N THR A 805 8.77 -14.18 -4.42
CA THR A 805 8.74 -15.65 -4.50
C THR A 805 9.89 -16.20 -5.35
N ALA A 806 10.17 -15.58 -6.51
CA ALA A 806 11.32 -15.96 -7.33
C ALA A 806 12.65 -15.83 -6.57
N ARG A 807 12.81 -14.77 -5.76
CA ARG A 807 13.99 -14.56 -4.90
C ARG A 807 14.10 -15.59 -3.77
N VAL A 808 12.97 -15.95 -3.15
CA VAL A 808 12.92 -17.01 -2.14
C VAL A 808 13.32 -18.35 -2.76
N ALA A 809 12.76 -18.69 -3.93
CA ALA A 809 13.07 -19.92 -4.66
C ALA A 809 14.54 -19.99 -5.11
N LEU A 810 15.14 -18.84 -5.47
CA LEU A 810 16.55 -18.72 -5.82
C LEU A 810 17.44 -19.15 -4.64
N PHE A 811 17.22 -18.57 -3.46
CA PHE A 811 18.00 -18.92 -2.28
C PHE A 811 17.75 -20.36 -1.85
N LEU A 812 16.49 -20.79 -1.87
CA LEU A 812 16.10 -22.13 -1.47
C LEU A 812 16.78 -23.20 -2.34
N GLY A 813 16.74 -23.07 -3.66
CA GLY A 813 17.38 -24.04 -4.54
C GLY A 813 18.91 -24.08 -4.39
N MET A 814 19.56 -22.95 -4.12
CA MET A 814 20.99 -22.94 -3.79
C MET A 814 21.26 -23.69 -2.47
N THR A 815 20.45 -23.47 -1.43
CA THR A 815 20.66 -24.12 -0.12
C THR A 815 20.36 -25.61 -0.13
N ILE A 816 19.29 -26.04 -0.82
CA ILE A 816 18.92 -27.46 -0.90
C ILE A 816 19.98 -28.25 -1.68
N THR A 817 20.49 -27.71 -2.79
CA THR A 817 21.53 -28.40 -3.57
C THR A 817 22.86 -28.52 -2.81
N ALA A 818 23.24 -27.47 -2.07
CA ALA A 818 24.41 -27.49 -1.18
C ALA A 818 24.36 -28.57 -0.08
N GLN A 819 23.15 -28.90 0.36
CA GLN A 819 22.95 -29.91 1.40
C GLN A 819 23.39 -31.30 0.93
N ASN A 820 23.30 -31.60 -0.37
CA ASN A 820 23.66 -32.90 -0.91
C ASN A 820 25.18 -33.09 -1.05
N THR A 821 25.93 -31.99 -1.22
CA THR A 821 27.39 -32.02 -1.33
C THR A 821 28.10 -32.02 0.04
N GLY A 822 27.35 -31.89 1.14
CA GLY A 822 27.91 -31.80 2.50
C GLY A 822 28.57 -30.45 2.81
N THR A 823 28.51 -29.48 1.91
CA THR A 823 29.19 -28.17 2.00
C THR A 823 28.20 -27.01 2.05
N LEU A 824 27.31 -27.02 3.06
CA LEU A 824 26.29 -25.98 3.25
C LEU A 824 26.88 -24.59 3.53
N PHE A 825 27.94 -24.50 4.33
CA PHE A 825 28.55 -23.23 4.75
C PHE A 825 29.10 -22.39 3.56
N PRO A 826 29.89 -22.97 2.63
CA PRO A 826 30.30 -22.26 1.41
C PRO A 826 29.13 -21.69 0.61
N VAL A 827 28.00 -22.40 0.53
CA VAL A 827 26.90 -21.96 -0.34
C VAL A 827 26.11 -20.81 0.26
N THR A 828 25.88 -20.79 1.58
CA THR A 828 25.26 -19.61 2.21
C THR A 828 26.15 -18.37 2.12
N LEU A 829 27.48 -18.56 2.19
CA LEU A 829 28.44 -17.48 1.94
C LEU A 829 28.36 -16.99 0.48
N ILE A 830 28.37 -17.90 -0.50
CA ILE A 830 28.23 -17.57 -1.94
C ILE A 830 26.90 -16.84 -2.19
N ALA A 831 25.79 -17.31 -1.62
CA ALA A 831 24.48 -16.69 -1.75
C ALA A 831 24.47 -15.24 -1.21
N THR A 832 25.12 -15.03 -0.06
CA THR A 832 25.27 -13.69 0.54
C THR A 832 26.15 -12.80 -0.34
N CYS A 833 27.26 -13.32 -0.86
CA CYS A 833 28.13 -12.60 -1.80
C CYS A 833 27.40 -12.23 -3.10
N LEU A 834 26.59 -13.13 -3.65
CA LEU A 834 25.77 -12.87 -4.83
C LEU A 834 24.74 -11.76 -4.58
N PHE A 835 24.14 -11.71 -3.39
CA PHE A 835 23.21 -10.64 -3.02
C PHE A 835 23.92 -9.27 -2.93
N ILE A 836 25.10 -9.22 -2.31
CA ILE A 836 25.92 -8.00 -2.22
C ILE A 836 26.38 -7.55 -3.61
N PHE A 837 26.87 -8.49 -4.43
CA PHE A 837 27.30 -8.22 -5.80
C PHE A 837 26.15 -7.68 -6.65
N HIS A 838 24.95 -8.26 -6.51
CA HIS A 838 23.75 -7.77 -7.17
C HIS A 838 23.42 -6.31 -6.78
N ALA A 839 23.52 -5.96 -5.49
CA ALA A 839 23.34 -4.59 -5.01
C ALA A 839 24.36 -3.62 -5.63
N ILE A 840 25.63 -4.02 -5.73
CA ILE A 840 26.71 -3.22 -6.32
C ILE A 840 26.45 -2.98 -7.82
N ILE A 841 26.05 -4.02 -8.58
CA ILE A 841 25.70 -3.89 -10.01
C ILE A 841 24.56 -2.89 -10.18
N ILE A 842 23.49 -3.01 -9.40
CA ILE A 842 22.35 -2.09 -9.47
C ILE A 842 22.79 -0.66 -9.16
N TYR A 843 23.60 -0.46 -8.11
CA TYR A 843 24.12 0.87 -7.75
C TYR A 843 24.94 1.46 -8.89
N TYR A 844 25.87 0.68 -9.46
CA TYR A 844 26.72 1.11 -10.58
C TYR A 844 25.89 1.46 -11.82
N PHE A 845 24.94 0.59 -12.20
CA PHE A 845 24.02 0.83 -13.31
C PHE A 845 23.26 2.14 -13.13
N LYS A 846 22.61 2.33 -11.97
CA LYS A 846 21.83 3.57 -11.72
C LYS A 846 22.71 4.80 -11.66
N TRP A 847 23.88 4.71 -11.05
CA TRP A 847 24.85 5.80 -11.03
C TRP A 847 25.30 6.22 -12.43
N ARG A 848 25.53 5.25 -13.32
CA ARG A 848 26.06 5.48 -14.67
C ARG A 848 25.01 5.97 -15.66
N PHE A 849 23.77 5.49 -15.58
CA PHE A 849 22.74 5.72 -16.59
C PHE A 849 21.60 6.65 -16.13
N VAL A 850 21.41 6.86 -14.82
CA VAL A 850 20.30 7.67 -14.30
C VAL A 850 20.82 8.95 -13.65
N LYS A 851 20.80 10.07 -14.41
CA LYS A 851 21.29 11.39 -13.94
C LYS A 851 20.62 11.83 -12.63
N CYS A 852 19.30 11.66 -12.54
CA CYS A 852 18.54 11.98 -11.32
C CYS A 852 18.98 11.20 -10.09
N PHE A 853 19.43 9.95 -10.26
CA PHE A 853 19.94 9.14 -9.16
C PHE A 853 21.25 9.72 -8.63
N LYS A 854 22.15 10.20 -9.51
CA LYS A 854 23.40 10.86 -9.14
C LYS A 854 23.18 12.14 -8.34
N GLU A 855 22.18 12.94 -8.69
CA GLU A 855 21.81 14.18 -7.99
C GLU A 855 21.13 13.95 -6.63
N SER A 856 20.58 12.76 -6.39
CA SER A 856 19.86 12.46 -5.15
C SER A 856 20.75 12.28 -3.93
N ARG A 857 20.18 12.44 -2.73
CA ARG A 857 20.88 12.22 -1.47
C ARG A 857 21.34 10.78 -1.35
N PHE A 858 22.51 10.56 -0.75
CA PHE A 858 23.10 9.22 -0.62
C PHE A 858 22.20 8.20 0.08
N VAL A 859 21.48 8.60 1.14
CA VAL A 859 20.50 7.73 1.82
C VAL A 859 19.43 7.23 0.85
N GLU A 860 18.90 8.12 0.01
CA GLU A 860 17.87 7.76 -0.97
C GLU A 860 18.43 6.80 -2.02
N ARG A 861 19.69 7.00 -2.44
CA ARG A 861 20.39 6.08 -3.33
C ARG A 861 20.49 4.68 -2.73
N ILE A 862 20.96 4.56 -1.49
CA ILE A 862 21.09 3.26 -0.81
C ILE A 862 19.74 2.57 -0.66
N VAL A 863 18.74 3.27 -0.10
CA VAL A 863 17.41 2.70 0.12
C VAL A 863 16.78 2.23 -1.19
N HIS A 864 16.97 3.00 -2.26
CA HIS A 864 16.47 2.64 -3.57
C HIS A 864 17.19 1.41 -4.14
N VAL A 865 18.49 1.27 -3.94
CA VAL A 865 19.24 0.07 -4.34
C VAL A 865 18.80 -1.14 -3.54
N LEU A 866 18.61 -1.01 -2.23
CA LEU A 866 18.07 -2.08 -1.38
C LEU A 866 16.65 -2.52 -1.79
N ALA A 867 15.79 -1.59 -2.22
CA ALA A 867 14.49 -1.97 -2.79
C ALA A 867 14.67 -2.76 -4.10
N ASN A 868 15.62 -2.33 -4.93
CA ASN A 868 15.92 -2.94 -6.22
C ASN A 868 16.60 -4.30 -6.13
N THR A 869 17.28 -4.65 -5.04
CA THR A 869 17.83 -6.00 -4.89
C THR A 869 16.71 -7.05 -4.78
N ILE A 870 15.54 -6.65 -4.27
CA ILE A 870 14.36 -7.50 -4.14
C ILE A 870 13.54 -7.46 -5.44
N VAL A 871 13.13 -6.27 -5.89
CA VAL A 871 12.29 -6.10 -7.09
C VAL A 871 12.71 -4.90 -7.93
N ALA A 872 12.71 -5.04 -9.25
CA ALA A 872 13.02 -3.95 -10.17
C ALA A 872 12.01 -2.80 -10.07
N ILE A 873 12.52 -1.61 -9.68
CA ILE A 873 11.80 -0.35 -9.48
C ILE A 873 12.64 0.81 -10.07
N PRO A 874 12.05 1.68 -10.90
CA PRO A 874 12.74 2.80 -11.52
C PRO A 874 12.96 3.91 -10.49
N PHE A 875 14.04 4.64 -10.65
CA PHE A 875 14.32 5.79 -9.81
C PHE A 875 13.48 6.98 -10.29
N MET A 876 12.73 7.58 -9.37
CA MET A 876 12.00 8.82 -9.64
C MET A 876 12.53 9.91 -8.73
N LYS A 877 13.04 11.00 -9.35
CA LYS A 877 13.38 12.21 -8.60
C LYS A 877 12.10 12.77 -8.02
N TRP A 878 12.15 13.12 -6.74
CA TRP A 878 11.06 13.86 -6.14
C TRP A 878 11.17 15.32 -6.58
N ASN A 879 10.17 15.83 -7.30
CA ASN A 879 10.10 17.21 -7.78
C ASN A 879 9.83 18.22 -6.64
N VAL A 880 10.67 18.20 -5.61
CA VAL A 880 10.65 19.15 -4.49
C VAL A 880 11.27 20.48 -4.87
N ASP A 881 12.23 20.44 -5.78
CA ASP A 881 13.04 21.61 -6.12
C ASP A 881 12.19 22.77 -6.66
N VAL A 882 10.98 22.51 -7.18
CA VAL A 882 10.07 23.57 -7.66
C VAL A 882 9.46 24.40 -6.52
N VAL A 883 9.29 23.84 -5.32
CA VAL A 883 8.73 24.56 -4.16
C VAL A 883 9.83 25.28 -3.37
N ASN A 884 11.04 24.71 -3.35
CA ASN A 884 12.17 25.23 -2.56
C ASN A 884 13.24 25.94 -3.40
N ALA A 885 13.11 26.00 -4.73
CA ALA A 885 13.80 27.01 -5.50
C ALA A 885 13.31 28.34 -4.93
N LYS A 886 14.09 28.87 -3.97
CA LYS A 886 14.08 30.28 -3.61
C LYS A 886 13.95 30.97 -4.94
N THR A 887 12.83 31.67 -5.16
CA THR A 887 12.76 32.66 -6.22
C THR A 887 14.10 33.36 -6.17
N PRO A 888 14.98 33.19 -7.19
CA PRO A 888 16.27 33.85 -7.15
C PRO A 888 15.92 35.31 -6.91
N SER A 889 16.30 35.85 -5.75
CA SER A 889 15.91 37.18 -5.26
C SER A 889 16.52 38.31 -6.11
N THR A 890 16.96 37.97 -7.32
CA THR A 890 17.69 38.77 -8.29
C THR A 890 17.44 38.27 -9.72
N PHE A 891 16.37 37.53 -10.02
CA PHE A 891 15.82 37.62 -11.37
C PHE A 891 15.16 39.00 -11.45
N ASN A 892 16.00 40.01 -11.68
CA ASN A 892 15.59 41.31 -12.18
C ASN A 892 15.01 41.05 -13.57
N LEU A 893 13.81 40.47 -13.64
CA LEU A 893 12.87 40.90 -14.66
C LEU A 893 12.75 42.39 -14.37
N HIS A 894 13.44 43.21 -15.17
CA HIS A 894 13.08 44.60 -15.26
C HIS A 894 11.56 44.61 -15.40
N HIS A 895 10.86 45.11 -14.38
CA HIS A 895 9.48 45.56 -14.48
C HIS A 895 9.48 46.69 -15.52
N ARG A 896 9.64 46.31 -16.78
CA ARG A 896 9.02 47.01 -17.87
C ARG A 896 7.56 46.67 -17.64
N SER A 897 6.82 47.62 -17.08
CA SER A 897 5.37 47.54 -17.08
C SER A 897 4.95 46.98 -18.44
N LEU A 898 4.29 45.83 -18.44
CA LEU A 898 3.58 45.31 -19.61
C LEU A 898 2.36 46.21 -19.92
N SER A 899 2.51 47.53 -19.81
CA SER A 899 1.90 48.44 -20.74
C SER A 899 2.61 48.17 -22.07
N PHE A 900 2.12 47.22 -22.86
CA PHE A 900 2.37 47.28 -24.29
C PHE A 900 2.01 48.70 -24.74
N PRO A 901 2.94 49.52 -25.25
CA PRO A 901 2.52 50.68 -25.97
C PRO A 901 1.79 50.13 -27.19
N LEU A 902 0.48 50.35 -27.27
CA LEU A 902 -0.34 50.14 -28.48
C LEU A 902 0.08 51.05 -29.66
N THR A 903 1.32 51.54 -29.65
CA THR A 903 1.98 52.20 -30.75
C THR A 903 3.31 51.49 -30.99
N VAL A 904 3.28 50.47 -31.84
CA VAL A 904 4.43 50.11 -32.67
C VAL A 904 4.78 51.38 -33.46
N LYS A 905 5.75 52.14 -32.97
CA LYS A 905 6.35 53.23 -33.73
C LYS A 905 7.13 52.54 -34.86
N ARG A 906 6.53 52.45 -36.05
CA ARG A 906 7.23 52.09 -37.29
C ARG A 906 8.51 52.94 -37.33
N ARG A 907 9.68 52.30 -37.28
CA ARG A 907 10.94 52.97 -37.63
C ARG A 907 10.81 53.37 -39.11
N PRO A 908 10.97 54.66 -39.47
CA PRO A 908 11.16 55.01 -40.87
C PRO A 908 12.48 54.36 -41.32
N VAL A 909 12.40 53.55 -42.36
CA VAL A 909 13.57 53.06 -43.08
C VAL A 909 14.28 54.29 -43.63
N SER A 910 15.46 54.57 -43.10
CA SER A 910 16.36 55.58 -43.63
C SER A 910 16.85 55.15 -45.01
N GLU A 911 16.57 55.99 -46.01
CA GLU A 911 17.11 55.90 -47.36
C GLU A 911 18.64 55.73 -47.34
N PRO A 912 19.22 54.77 -48.08
CA PRO A 912 20.65 54.75 -48.33
C PRO A 912 21.01 55.87 -49.31
N SER A 913 21.96 56.70 -48.88
CA SER A 913 22.61 57.74 -49.66
C SER A 913 23.18 57.21 -50.98
N ARG A 914 22.87 57.95 -52.06
CA ARG A 914 23.49 57.91 -53.39
C ARG A 914 25.02 57.79 -53.33
N PRO A 915 25.61 56.93 -54.18
CA PRO A 915 26.89 57.22 -54.81
C PRO A 915 26.68 57.59 -56.28
N ASP A 916 27.20 58.76 -56.65
CA ASP A 916 27.35 59.18 -58.03
C ASP A 916 28.45 58.35 -58.71
N ALA A 917 28.12 57.65 -59.80
CA ALA A 917 29.00 57.42 -60.95
C ALA A 917 28.24 56.76 -62.11
N PHE A 918 28.08 57.52 -63.19
CA PHE A 918 27.65 57.08 -64.52
C PHE A 918 28.71 56.16 -65.16
N ASN A 919 28.34 54.96 -65.61
CA ASN A 919 28.30 54.50 -67.01
C ASN A 919 28.48 52.98 -67.20
N GLN A 920 27.85 52.51 -68.29
CA GLN A 920 27.95 51.20 -68.97
C GLN A 920 27.03 50.05 -68.51
N PHE A 921 25.86 50.04 -69.17
CA PHE A 921 25.30 48.89 -69.92
C PHE A 921 25.97 47.51 -69.75
N SER A 922 25.23 46.56 -69.20
CA SER A 922 24.92 45.30 -69.90
C SER A 922 23.65 44.67 -69.32
N ILE A 923 22.73 44.35 -70.22
CA ILE A 923 21.46 43.66 -69.98
C ILE A 923 21.79 42.17 -69.77
N SER A 924 21.71 41.69 -68.53
CA SER A 924 21.69 40.25 -68.23
C SER A 924 21.30 40.00 -66.77
N ASN A 925 20.02 39.70 -66.55
CA ASN A 925 19.42 38.93 -65.42
C ASN A 925 18.13 39.59 -64.89
N PHE A 926 17.10 39.50 -65.72
CA PHE A 926 15.71 39.76 -65.35
C PHE A 926 15.13 38.48 -64.73
N CYS A 927 15.37 38.20 -63.44
CA CYS A 927 14.71 37.09 -62.73
C CYS A 927 14.80 37.12 -61.18
N GLN A 928 14.39 38.21 -60.51
CA GLN A 928 14.18 38.21 -59.05
C GLN A 928 12.91 38.97 -58.61
N ILE A 929 11.75 38.59 -59.18
CA ILE A 929 10.44 38.85 -58.57
C ILE A 929 9.95 37.53 -57.98
N ILE A 930 10.63 37.03 -56.94
CA ILE A 930 10.14 35.94 -56.07
C ILE A 930 10.77 36.14 -54.67
N THR A 931 10.15 36.97 -53.83
CA THR A 931 10.43 37.01 -52.37
C THR A 931 9.18 36.76 -51.52
N ALA A 932 8.11 36.24 -52.15
CA ALA A 932 6.94 35.71 -51.47
C ALA A 932 7.07 34.28 -50.86
N PRO A 933 8.04 33.39 -51.20
CA PRO A 933 8.08 32.05 -50.60
C PRO A 933 8.60 32.01 -49.17
N LEU A 934 9.46 32.95 -48.75
CA LEU A 934 10.13 32.87 -47.44
C LEU A 934 9.14 33.02 -46.26
N VAL A 935 8.07 33.80 -46.40
CA VAL A 935 7.08 33.99 -45.32
C VAL A 935 6.28 32.70 -45.04
N LYS A 936 6.13 31.81 -46.04
CA LYS A 936 5.51 30.49 -45.86
C LYS A 936 6.46 29.47 -45.21
N GLU A 937 7.77 29.64 -45.33
CA GLU A 937 8.77 28.76 -44.69
C GLU A 937 9.03 29.10 -43.22
N VAL A 938 8.88 30.37 -42.81
CA VAL A 938 9.09 30.80 -41.40
C VAL A 938 8.11 30.13 -40.42
N GLY A 939 6.86 29.89 -40.84
CA GLY A 939 5.89 29.12 -40.03
C GLY A 939 6.33 27.67 -39.78
N ASN A 940 7.14 27.11 -40.68
CA ASN A 940 7.63 25.73 -40.57
C ASN A 940 8.77 25.62 -39.52
N VAL A 941 9.54 26.70 -39.28
CA VAL A 941 10.67 26.69 -38.34
C VAL A 941 10.19 26.55 -36.90
N ARG A 942 9.27 27.40 -36.45
CA ARG A 942 8.75 27.39 -35.08
C ARG A 942 8.05 26.08 -34.74
N GLN A 943 7.23 25.56 -35.65
CA GLN A 943 6.58 24.27 -35.46
C GLN A 943 7.63 23.14 -35.39
N THR A 944 8.66 23.18 -36.23
CA THR A 944 9.78 22.22 -36.15
C THR A 944 10.51 22.30 -34.82
N LEU A 945 10.76 23.51 -34.27
CA LEU A 945 11.37 23.69 -32.95
C LEU A 945 10.49 23.14 -31.82
N ILE A 946 9.17 23.39 -31.88
CA ILE A 946 8.18 22.85 -30.95
C ILE A 946 8.18 21.31 -31.02
N ASP A 947 8.13 20.74 -32.21
CA ASP A 947 8.13 19.29 -32.43
C ASP A 947 9.44 18.64 -31.97
N LEU A 948 10.59 19.28 -32.23
CA LEU A 948 11.90 18.86 -31.74
C LEU A 948 11.95 18.85 -30.21
N TRP A 949 11.43 19.88 -29.55
CA TRP A 949 11.35 19.91 -28.09
C TRP A 949 10.41 18.82 -27.56
N TRP A 950 9.21 18.66 -28.14
CA TRP A 950 8.25 17.64 -27.72
C TRP A 950 8.74 16.21 -27.98
N ASN A 951 9.69 16.00 -28.89
CA ASN A 951 10.38 14.71 -29.04
C ASN A 951 11.28 14.38 -27.84
N ASN A 952 11.82 15.39 -27.14
CA ASN A 952 12.58 15.22 -25.91
C ASN A 952 12.48 16.43 -24.95
N PRO A 953 11.37 16.56 -24.20
CA PRO A 953 11.14 17.74 -23.37
C PRO A 953 11.99 17.76 -22.08
N GLN A 954 12.86 16.77 -21.87
CA GLN A 954 13.86 16.78 -20.79
C GLN A 954 15.10 17.60 -21.13
N ARG A 955 15.30 17.92 -22.42
CA ARG A 955 16.46 18.65 -22.89
C ARG A 955 16.06 20.07 -23.18
N ASP A 956 16.79 21.00 -22.58
CA ASP A 956 16.70 22.41 -22.97
C ASP A 956 17.29 22.55 -24.38
N LEU A 957 16.48 23.06 -25.30
CA LEU A 957 16.91 23.46 -26.62
C LEU A 957 17.82 24.67 -26.48
N HIS A 958 19.02 24.54 -27.04
CA HIS A 958 19.97 25.63 -27.22
C HIS A 958 20.35 25.66 -28.69
N VAL A 959 20.62 26.84 -29.24
CA VAL A 959 20.99 27.05 -30.65
C VAL A 959 22.10 26.09 -31.11
N LYS A 960 23.14 25.92 -30.28
CA LYS A 960 24.28 25.00 -30.55
C LYS A 960 23.86 23.54 -30.73
N ASN A 961 22.88 23.11 -29.95
CA ASN A 961 22.36 21.73 -29.96
C ASN A 961 21.41 21.53 -31.15
N LEU A 962 20.55 22.53 -31.39
CA LEU A 962 19.56 22.51 -32.45
C LEU A 962 20.20 22.36 -33.83
N ARG A 963 21.35 23.01 -34.07
CA ARG A 963 22.04 22.97 -35.36
C ARG A 963 22.48 21.57 -35.80
N GLN A 964 22.63 20.64 -34.85
CA GLN A 964 22.98 19.24 -35.16
C GLN A 964 21.75 18.38 -35.49
N GLU A 965 20.56 18.79 -35.07
CA GLU A 965 19.32 18.00 -35.17
C GLU A 965 18.33 18.57 -36.19
N LEU A 966 18.51 19.83 -36.58
CA LEU A 966 17.71 20.48 -37.61
C LEU A 966 17.92 19.77 -38.97
N PRO A 967 16.84 19.51 -39.72
CA PRO A 967 16.92 19.05 -41.10
C PRO A 967 17.86 19.94 -41.93
N GLN A 968 18.59 19.35 -42.88
CA GLN A 968 19.50 20.08 -43.78
C GLN A 968 18.80 21.21 -44.55
N THR A 969 17.47 21.13 -44.74
CA THR A 969 16.68 22.20 -45.37
C THR A 969 16.63 23.48 -44.54
N LEU A 970 16.86 23.41 -43.23
CA LEU A 970 16.84 24.54 -42.29
C LEU A 970 18.25 25.01 -41.93
N SER A 971 19.31 24.44 -42.51
CA SER A 971 20.70 24.81 -42.17
C SER A 971 21.12 26.19 -42.68
N SER A 972 20.31 26.82 -43.55
CA SER A 972 20.52 28.16 -44.08
C SER A 972 20.11 29.28 -43.12
N LEU A 973 19.34 28.98 -42.07
CA LEU A 973 18.97 29.95 -41.03
C LEU A 973 20.20 30.40 -40.24
N THR A 974 20.27 31.71 -39.96
CA THR A 974 21.34 32.26 -39.12
C THR A 974 21.12 31.86 -37.66
N ASP A 975 22.20 31.81 -36.87
CA ASP A 975 22.11 31.48 -35.44
C ASP A 975 21.31 32.57 -34.70
N GLU A 976 21.34 33.81 -35.19
CA GLU A 976 20.55 34.93 -34.69
C GLU A 976 19.04 34.70 -34.88
N ASP A 977 18.59 34.34 -36.09
CA ASP A 977 17.17 34.07 -36.37
C ASP A 977 16.64 32.91 -35.51
N LEU A 978 17.44 31.83 -35.41
CA LEU A 978 17.08 30.67 -34.59
C LEU A 978 17.02 31.03 -33.10
N ASN A 979 17.94 31.89 -32.63
CA ASN A 979 17.94 32.36 -31.25
C ASN A 979 16.75 33.26 -30.96
N GLU A 980 16.37 34.13 -31.89
CA GLU A 980 15.18 34.99 -31.76
C GLU A 980 13.91 34.15 -31.65
N ASP A 981 13.72 33.17 -32.54
CA ASP A 981 12.56 32.27 -32.50
C ASP A 981 12.56 31.38 -31.25
N LEU A 982 13.72 30.86 -30.85
CA LEU A 982 13.83 30.04 -29.65
C LEU A 982 13.55 30.87 -28.39
N THR A 983 14.04 32.12 -28.34
CA THR A 983 13.78 33.05 -27.24
C THR A 983 12.30 33.38 -27.18
N PHE A 984 11.67 33.68 -28.32
CA PHE A 984 10.23 33.90 -28.42
C PHE A 984 9.44 32.68 -27.92
N LEU A 985 9.77 31.47 -28.38
CA LEU A 985 9.08 30.25 -27.96
C LEU A 985 9.30 29.96 -26.47
N SER A 986 10.50 30.22 -25.94
CA SER A 986 10.83 30.00 -24.53
C SER A 986 10.14 31.01 -23.61
N GLU A 987 10.12 32.30 -23.99
CA GLU A 987 9.49 33.38 -23.22
C GLU A 987 7.97 33.23 -23.16
N ASN A 988 7.36 32.73 -24.24
CA ASN A 988 5.93 32.43 -24.30
C ASN A 988 5.57 31.03 -23.78
N GLY A 989 6.52 30.28 -23.23
CA GLY A 989 6.25 28.97 -22.63
C GLY A 989 5.82 27.87 -23.61
N TYR A 990 6.26 27.94 -24.87
CA TYR A 990 6.04 26.88 -25.87
C TYR A 990 7.13 25.80 -25.86
N VAL A 991 8.35 26.14 -25.43
CA VAL A 991 9.49 25.22 -25.30
C VAL A 991 10.32 25.55 -24.05
N ASN A 992 11.24 24.67 -23.66
CA ASN A 992 12.21 24.89 -22.56
C ASN A 992 11.61 25.18 -21.18
N PHE A 993 10.34 24.87 -20.97
CA PHE A 993 9.72 24.98 -19.65
C PHE A 993 9.78 23.66 -18.89
N PRO A 994 9.96 23.68 -17.57
CA PRO A 994 10.09 22.46 -16.79
C PRO A 994 8.75 21.71 -16.71
N LEU A 995 8.67 20.57 -17.40
CA LEU A 995 7.56 19.63 -17.26
C LEU A 995 7.70 18.81 -15.98
N TYR A 996 6.58 18.52 -15.30
CA TYR A 996 6.62 17.75 -14.05
C TYR A 996 6.79 16.24 -14.28
N HIS A 997 6.58 15.71 -15.48
CA HIS A 997 6.59 14.26 -15.74
C HIS A 997 7.21 13.79 -17.09
N PRO A 998 8.37 14.27 -17.53
CA PRO A 998 8.90 13.88 -18.85
C PRO A 998 9.70 12.55 -18.87
N HIS A 999 9.84 11.81 -17.75
CA HIS A 999 10.81 10.71 -17.68
C HIS A 999 10.38 9.39 -18.33
N ARG A 1000 11.21 8.89 -19.25
CA ARG A 1000 11.10 7.55 -19.83
C ARG A 1000 11.55 6.50 -18.82
N THR A 1001 10.64 5.78 -18.17
CA THR A 1001 10.99 4.75 -17.16
C THR A 1001 11.23 3.37 -17.76
N LYS A 1002 10.82 3.13 -19.02
CA LYS A 1002 10.81 1.79 -19.63
C LYS A 1002 12.22 1.20 -19.77
N PHE A 1003 13.18 2.02 -20.23
CA PHE A 1003 14.59 1.65 -20.33
C PHE A 1003 15.15 1.14 -19.00
N GLU A 1004 14.90 1.88 -17.91
CA GLU A 1004 15.39 1.49 -16.59
C GLU A 1004 14.78 0.17 -16.11
N TYR A 1005 13.49 -0.07 -16.33
CA TYR A 1005 12.87 -1.36 -16.01
C TYR A 1005 13.49 -2.51 -16.80
N PHE A 1006 13.71 -2.35 -18.10
CA PHE A 1006 14.27 -3.41 -18.93
C PHE A 1006 15.62 -3.89 -18.41
N TYR A 1007 16.56 -2.98 -18.18
CA TYR A 1007 17.89 -3.35 -17.70
C TYR A 1007 17.86 -3.91 -16.26
N LEU A 1008 16.98 -3.41 -15.38
CA LEU A 1008 16.85 -3.97 -14.05
C LEU A 1008 16.24 -5.38 -14.07
N VAL A 1009 15.21 -5.60 -14.89
CA VAL A 1009 14.61 -6.94 -15.10
C VAL A 1009 15.64 -7.88 -15.74
N LEU A 1010 16.46 -7.40 -16.68
CA LEU A 1010 17.55 -8.15 -17.28
C LEU A 1010 18.63 -8.53 -16.26
N ILE A 1011 19.04 -7.61 -15.38
CA ILE A 1011 19.96 -7.91 -14.28
C ILE A 1011 19.37 -8.99 -13.37
N HIS A 1012 18.08 -8.89 -13.02
CA HIS A 1012 17.40 -9.93 -12.24
C HIS A 1012 17.37 -11.28 -12.97
N PHE A 1013 17.11 -11.28 -14.28
CA PHE A 1013 17.13 -12.48 -15.10
C PHE A 1013 18.52 -13.13 -15.10
N VAL A 1014 19.58 -12.36 -15.35
CA VAL A 1014 20.97 -12.85 -15.34
C VAL A 1014 21.35 -13.45 -13.99
N VAL A 1015 20.96 -12.82 -12.87
CA VAL A 1015 21.21 -13.37 -11.54
C VAL A 1015 20.45 -14.70 -11.31
N ASN A 1016 19.22 -14.82 -11.82
CA ASN A 1016 18.49 -16.09 -11.78
C ASN A 1016 19.17 -17.17 -12.64
N CYS A 1017 19.68 -16.82 -13.83
CA CYS A 1017 20.42 -17.74 -14.69
C CYS A 1017 21.73 -18.21 -14.04
N ILE A 1018 22.48 -17.30 -13.40
CA ILE A 1018 23.71 -17.67 -12.65
C ILE A 1018 23.35 -18.62 -11.51
N SER A 1019 22.32 -18.32 -10.74
CA SER A 1019 21.87 -19.18 -9.65
C SER A 1019 21.39 -20.55 -10.14
N PHE A 1020 20.68 -20.60 -11.27
CA PHE A 1020 20.28 -21.85 -11.90
C PHE A 1020 21.51 -22.65 -12.38
N GLY A 1021 22.50 -21.99 -12.98
CA GLY A 1021 23.78 -22.62 -13.35
C GLY A 1021 24.50 -23.23 -12.14
N LEU A 1022 24.50 -22.55 -10.99
CA LEU A 1022 25.05 -23.08 -9.74
C LEU A 1022 24.25 -24.29 -9.22
N GLU A 1023 22.92 -24.27 -9.36
CA GLU A 1023 22.06 -25.40 -8.98
C GLU A 1023 22.30 -26.64 -9.86
N VAL A 1024 22.47 -26.41 -11.17
CA VAL A 1024 22.83 -27.45 -12.15
C VAL A 1024 24.21 -28.02 -11.83
N PHE A 1025 25.19 -27.15 -11.56
CA PHE A 1025 26.55 -27.55 -11.19
C PHE A 1025 26.59 -28.38 -9.90
N ASN A 1026 25.72 -28.05 -8.93
CA ASN A 1026 25.58 -28.82 -7.69
C ASN A 1026 24.79 -30.13 -7.85
N GLY A 1027 24.35 -30.48 -9.07
CA GLY A 1027 23.66 -31.75 -9.36
C GLY A 1027 22.18 -31.80 -9.02
N GLY A 1028 21.55 -30.67 -8.66
CA GLY A 1028 20.13 -30.62 -8.33
C GLY A 1028 19.76 -31.34 -7.02
N THR A 1029 18.45 -31.44 -6.77
CA THR A 1029 17.91 -32.16 -5.60
C THR A 1029 17.50 -33.56 -6.03
N PRO A 1030 18.06 -34.65 -5.48
CA PRO A 1030 17.68 -35.99 -5.88
C PRO A 1030 16.22 -36.26 -5.47
N THR A 1031 15.38 -36.53 -6.46
CA THR A 1031 14.01 -37.04 -6.27
C THR A 1031 13.93 -38.46 -6.82
N GLN A 1032 12.85 -39.18 -6.53
CA GLN A 1032 12.63 -40.53 -7.08
C GLN A 1032 12.62 -40.55 -8.62
N SER A 1033 12.21 -39.44 -9.24
CA SER A 1033 12.20 -39.23 -10.69
C SER A 1033 13.52 -38.69 -11.27
N GLY A 1034 14.59 -38.59 -10.46
CA GLY A 1034 15.87 -38.00 -10.85
C GLY A 1034 16.15 -36.64 -10.18
N PRO A 1035 17.22 -35.93 -10.57
CA PRO A 1035 17.54 -34.62 -9.99
C PRO A 1035 16.48 -33.58 -10.40
N TYR A 1036 15.80 -33.02 -9.41
CA TYR A 1036 14.90 -31.89 -9.56
C TYR A 1036 15.68 -30.58 -9.45
N TYR A 1037 15.40 -29.67 -10.38
CA TYR A 1037 15.91 -28.31 -10.37
C TYR A 1037 14.72 -27.35 -10.28
N SER A 1038 14.82 -26.34 -9.42
CA SER A 1038 13.76 -25.35 -9.14
C SER A 1038 13.53 -24.32 -10.27
N TRP A 1039 13.88 -24.66 -11.51
CA TRP A 1039 13.80 -23.76 -12.66
C TRP A 1039 12.36 -23.42 -13.04
N ASP A 1040 11.45 -24.39 -12.91
CA ASP A 1040 10.03 -24.26 -13.23
C ASP A 1040 9.37 -23.18 -12.37
N VAL A 1041 9.53 -23.23 -11.05
CA VAL A 1041 8.97 -22.24 -10.12
C VAL A 1041 9.59 -20.87 -10.33
N ARG A 1042 10.91 -20.79 -10.53
CA ARG A 1042 11.61 -19.52 -10.77
C ARG A 1042 11.17 -18.88 -12.08
N LEU A 1043 11.11 -19.65 -13.15
CA LEU A 1043 10.75 -19.17 -14.48
C LEU A 1043 9.27 -18.76 -14.52
N ALA A 1044 8.37 -19.58 -13.97
CA ALA A 1044 6.95 -19.29 -13.89
C ALA A 1044 6.68 -18.01 -13.09
N THR A 1045 7.25 -17.89 -11.89
CA THR A 1045 7.05 -16.69 -11.05
C THR A 1045 7.72 -15.45 -11.65
N PHE A 1046 8.88 -15.59 -12.29
CA PHE A 1046 9.52 -14.48 -12.99
C PHE A 1046 8.67 -13.98 -14.17
N PHE A 1047 8.21 -14.87 -15.05
CA PHE A 1047 7.37 -14.49 -16.19
C PHE A 1047 6.01 -13.94 -15.74
N LEU A 1048 5.37 -14.56 -14.76
CA LEU A 1048 4.12 -14.04 -14.19
C LEU A 1048 4.31 -12.65 -13.59
N GLY A 1049 5.47 -12.40 -12.95
CA GLY A 1049 5.89 -11.07 -12.54
C GLY A 1049 5.94 -10.09 -13.72
N VAL A 1050 6.64 -10.43 -14.80
CA VAL A 1050 6.72 -9.59 -16.02
C VAL A 1050 5.33 -9.32 -16.61
N VAL A 1051 4.43 -10.30 -16.63
CA VAL A 1051 3.03 -10.13 -17.07
C VAL A 1051 2.31 -9.11 -16.19
N PHE A 1052 2.40 -9.22 -14.85
CA PHE A 1052 1.80 -8.25 -13.94
C PHE A 1052 2.42 -6.86 -14.06
N LEU A 1053 3.71 -6.75 -14.38
CA LEU A 1053 4.35 -5.47 -14.68
C LEU A 1053 3.75 -4.85 -15.95
N CYS A 1054 3.52 -5.65 -17.00
CA CYS A 1054 2.86 -5.19 -18.23
C CYS A 1054 1.42 -4.74 -17.97
N LEU A 1055 0.64 -5.52 -17.21
CA LEU A 1055 -0.72 -5.15 -16.79
C LEU A 1055 -0.75 -3.91 -15.92
N TYR A 1056 0.21 -3.78 -15.00
CA TYR A 1056 0.41 -2.57 -14.23
C TYR A 1056 0.62 -1.38 -15.14
N TYR A 1057 1.47 -1.48 -16.16
CA TYR A 1057 1.70 -0.40 -17.12
C TYR A 1057 0.47 -0.05 -17.95
N ARG A 1058 -0.27 -1.07 -18.40
CA ARG A 1058 -1.52 -0.90 -19.13
C ARG A 1058 -2.54 -0.10 -18.32
N HIS A 1059 -2.71 -0.41 -17.03
CA HIS A 1059 -3.68 0.27 -16.17
C HIS A 1059 -3.16 1.54 -15.47
N TYR A 1060 -1.85 1.69 -15.33
CA TYR A 1060 -1.22 2.87 -14.71
C TYR A 1060 -1.20 4.06 -15.65
N HIS A 1061 -1.06 3.84 -16.96
CA HIS A 1061 -1.19 4.88 -17.97
C HIS A 1061 -2.64 5.01 -18.41
N ILE A 1062 -3.49 5.56 -17.52
CA ILE A 1062 -4.92 5.88 -17.74
C ILE A 1062 -5.18 6.68 -19.04
N LEU A 1063 -4.15 7.25 -19.67
CA LEU A 1063 -4.28 8.08 -20.88
C LEU A 1063 -3.58 7.52 -22.11
N HIS A 1064 -2.95 6.34 -22.04
CA HIS A 1064 -2.63 5.65 -23.28
C HIS A 1064 -3.81 4.73 -23.53
N ASP A 1065 -4.66 5.08 -24.50
CA ASP A 1065 -5.62 4.12 -25.05
C ASP A 1065 -4.82 3.03 -25.77
N PHE A 1066 -4.26 2.12 -24.97
CA PHE A 1066 -3.70 0.86 -25.44
C PHE A 1066 -4.77 -0.06 -26.06
N ASN A 1067 -6.03 0.40 -26.11
CA ASN A 1067 -7.14 -0.27 -26.75
C ASN A 1067 -7.39 0.20 -28.21
N VAL A 1068 -6.62 1.15 -28.76
CA VAL A 1068 -6.77 1.54 -30.18
C VAL A 1068 -6.16 0.48 -31.12
N GLY A 1069 -5.25 -0.35 -30.61
CA GLY A 1069 -4.82 -1.58 -31.29
C GLY A 1069 -5.66 -2.76 -30.83
N GLY A 1070 -6.18 -3.57 -31.75
CA GLY A 1070 -6.90 -4.80 -31.42
C GLY A 1070 -6.05 -5.74 -30.54
N CYS A 1071 -6.65 -6.77 -29.92
CA CYS A 1071 -5.96 -7.72 -29.04
C CYS A 1071 -4.69 -8.38 -29.65
N CYS A 1072 -4.47 -8.23 -30.96
CA CYS A 1072 -3.37 -8.80 -31.72
C CYS A 1072 -2.13 -7.88 -31.88
N ASP A 1073 -2.11 -6.63 -31.38
CA ASP A 1073 -0.93 -5.73 -31.53
C ASP A 1073 0.20 -5.97 -30.49
N TRP A 1074 0.29 -7.17 -29.91
CA TRP A 1074 1.28 -7.53 -28.90
C TRP A 1074 2.74 -7.46 -29.42
N GLU A 1075 2.96 -7.58 -30.72
CA GLU A 1075 4.29 -7.44 -31.36
C GLU A 1075 4.91 -6.05 -31.14
N ASN A 1076 4.09 -4.99 -31.16
CA ASN A 1076 4.55 -3.63 -30.88
C ASN A 1076 4.93 -3.41 -29.40
N TYR A 1077 4.46 -4.27 -28.49
CA TYR A 1077 4.85 -4.18 -27.08
C TYR A 1077 6.21 -4.80 -26.82
N TRP A 1078 6.56 -5.88 -27.53
CA TRP A 1078 7.88 -6.52 -27.40
C TRP A 1078 9.01 -5.59 -27.83
N SER A 1079 8.84 -4.84 -28.92
CA SER A 1079 9.84 -3.86 -29.35
C SER A 1079 10.08 -2.76 -28.31
N VAL A 1080 9.04 -2.40 -27.56
CA VAL A 1080 9.09 -1.43 -26.46
C VAL A 1080 9.69 -2.04 -25.19
N ILE A 1081 9.39 -3.31 -24.89
CA ILE A 1081 9.95 -4.03 -23.73
C ILE A 1081 11.45 -4.29 -23.93
N PHE A 1082 11.86 -4.73 -25.12
CA PHE A 1082 13.26 -4.98 -25.47
C PHE A 1082 14.05 -3.72 -25.84
N CYS A 1083 13.49 -2.52 -25.61
CA CYS A 1083 14.13 -1.24 -25.88
C CYS A 1083 14.62 -1.06 -27.34
N VAL A 1084 14.02 -1.79 -28.30
CA VAL A 1084 14.35 -1.67 -29.73
C VAL A 1084 13.85 -0.32 -30.28
N SER A 1085 12.76 0.20 -29.74
CA SER A 1085 12.26 1.55 -30.04
C SER A 1085 12.28 2.44 -28.82
N SER A 1086 12.76 3.68 -29.00
CA SER A 1086 12.71 4.70 -27.98
C SER A 1086 11.25 5.12 -27.82
N GLY A 1087 10.63 4.79 -26.68
CA GLY A 1087 9.21 5.08 -26.47
C GLY A 1087 8.91 6.57 -26.67
N GLU A 1088 7.86 6.85 -27.47
CA GLU A 1088 7.44 8.23 -27.74
C GLU A 1088 7.06 8.94 -26.42
N PRO A 1089 7.53 10.17 -26.21
CA PRO A 1089 7.12 10.97 -25.07
C PRO A 1089 5.63 11.29 -25.18
N LEU A 1090 4.97 11.49 -24.04
CA LEU A 1090 3.60 12.01 -24.03
C LEU A 1090 3.64 13.43 -24.60
N LYS A 1091 3.00 13.65 -25.75
CA LYS A 1091 2.88 14.95 -26.40
C LYS A 1091 1.51 15.54 -26.12
N ALA A 1092 1.46 16.81 -25.75
CA ALA A 1092 0.24 17.62 -25.78
C ALA A 1092 0.57 18.86 -26.61
N ILE A 1093 0.64 18.69 -27.93
CA ILE A 1093 0.98 19.77 -28.83
C ILE A 1093 -0.16 20.78 -28.79
N LEU A 1094 0.13 21.99 -28.36
CA LEU A 1094 -0.80 23.12 -28.46
C LEU A 1094 -0.78 23.62 -29.90
N ARG A 1095 -1.95 23.96 -30.45
CA ARG A 1095 -1.97 24.75 -31.68
C ARG A 1095 -1.60 26.19 -31.37
N GLU A 1096 -0.43 26.58 -31.85
CA GLU A 1096 0.09 27.93 -31.72
C GLU A 1096 -0.92 28.98 -32.23
N GLU A 1097 -1.60 28.71 -33.36
CA GLU A 1097 -2.59 29.62 -33.95
C GLU A 1097 -3.77 29.93 -33.03
N LYS A 1098 -4.37 28.89 -32.42
CA LYS A 1098 -5.50 29.06 -31.50
C LYS A 1098 -5.06 29.74 -30.21
N MET A 1099 -3.89 29.39 -29.69
CA MET A 1099 -3.35 30.01 -28.49
C MET A 1099 -3.07 31.50 -28.72
N ARG A 1100 -2.45 31.84 -29.86
CA ARG A 1100 -2.22 33.24 -30.29
C ARG A 1100 -3.52 34.02 -30.44
N TYR A 1101 -4.57 33.40 -31.00
CA TYR A 1101 -5.90 34.02 -31.12
C TYR A 1101 -6.44 34.52 -29.77
N TYR A 1102 -6.29 33.73 -28.71
CA TYR A 1102 -6.75 34.12 -27.37
C TYR A 1102 -5.83 35.12 -26.67
N LEU A 1103 -4.51 35.04 -26.91
CA LEU A 1103 -3.54 35.95 -26.30
C LEU A 1103 -3.57 37.35 -26.93
N HIS A 1104 -3.73 37.42 -28.26
CA HIS A 1104 -3.65 38.64 -29.09
C HIS A 1104 -4.91 38.83 -29.98
N PRO A 1105 -6.11 38.97 -29.39
CA PRO A 1105 -7.34 39.12 -30.17
C PRO A 1105 -7.37 40.41 -31.02
N GLU A 1106 -6.62 41.44 -30.61
CA GLU A 1106 -6.56 42.75 -31.29
C GLU A 1106 -5.76 42.72 -32.60
N GLU A 1107 -4.74 41.87 -32.69
CA GLU A 1107 -3.91 41.76 -33.91
C GLU A 1107 -4.67 41.07 -35.05
N LEU A 1108 -5.49 40.08 -34.70
CA LEU A 1108 -6.26 39.25 -35.66
C LEU A 1108 -7.61 39.85 -36.05
N SER A 1109 -8.13 40.82 -35.29
CA SER A 1109 -9.39 41.51 -35.60
C SER A 1109 -9.21 42.74 -36.49
N SER A 1110 -7.97 43.11 -36.81
CA SER A 1110 -7.72 44.06 -37.89
C SER A 1110 -8.01 43.35 -39.23
N PRO A 1111 -9.09 43.70 -39.96
CA PRO A 1111 -9.34 43.10 -41.27
C PRO A 1111 -8.15 43.45 -42.15
N SER A 1112 -7.39 42.44 -42.57
CA SER A 1112 -6.35 42.65 -43.57
C SER A 1112 -7.02 43.25 -44.80
N SER A 1113 -6.68 44.50 -45.12
CA SER A 1113 -7.16 45.23 -46.31
C SER A 1113 -6.67 44.64 -47.64
N HIS A 1114 -6.40 43.34 -47.68
CA HIS A 1114 -5.89 42.59 -48.83
C HIS A 1114 -6.85 41.49 -49.33
N GLU A 1115 -8.04 41.34 -48.73
CA GLU A 1115 -9.05 40.38 -49.21
C GLU A 1115 -10.08 41.02 -50.18
N SER A 1116 -9.81 42.23 -50.68
CA SER A 1116 -10.64 42.93 -51.67
C SER A 1116 -10.13 42.88 -53.12
N ASP A 1117 -8.98 42.25 -53.42
CA ASP A 1117 -8.40 42.17 -54.77
C ASP A 1117 -8.34 40.73 -55.33
N ILE A 1118 -9.41 39.95 -55.14
CA ILE A 1118 -9.67 38.76 -55.98
C ILE A 1118 -10.92 39.06 -56.81
N GLN A 1119 -10.70 39.80 -57.89
CA GLN A 1119 -11.69 40.11 -58.91
C GLN A 1119 -11.33 39.34 -60.20
N ASP A 1120 -12.32 38.61 -60.70
CA ASP A 1120 -12.48 38.06 -62.06
C ASP A 1120 -11.45 37.06 -62.61
N CYS A 1121 -11.76 35.77 -62.42
CA CYS A 1121 -11.49 34.74 -63.42
C CYS A 1121 -12.81 34.09 -63.84
N THR A 1122 -13.38 34.62 -64.92
CA THR A 1122 -14.55 34.07 -65.62
C THR A 1122 -14.15 32.81 -66.40
N CYS A 1123 -14.89 31.72 -66.23
CA CYS A 1123 -14.90 30.60 -67.18
C CYS A 1123 -16.28 30.54 -67.87
N PRO A 1124 -16.34 30.20 -69.17
CA PRO A 1124 -17.55 30.35 -69.97
C PRO A 1124 -18.51 29.16 -69.81
N ILE A 1125 -19.80 29.46 -69.68
CA ILE A 1125 -20.90 28.50 -69.83
C ILE A 1125 -21.43 28.61 -71.26
N PRO A 1126 -21.59 27.52 -72.02
CA PRO A 1126 -22.48 27.50 -73.16
C PRO A 1126 -23.89 27.07 -72.72
N SER A 1127 -24.86 27.89 -73.11
CA SER A 1127 -26.30 27.68 -73.01
C SER A 1127 -26.80 26.64 -74.01
N HIS A 1128 -27.72 25.78 -73.60
CA HIS A 1128 -28.77 25.28 -74.48
C HIS A 1128 -30.08 25.04 -73.74
N ASN A 1129 -31.15 25.24 -74.50
CA ASN A 1129 -32.48 25.67 -74.12
C ASN A 1129 -33.49 24.51 -74.20
N VAL A 1130 -34.54 24.57 -73.36
CA VAL A 1130 -35.98 24.32 -73.67
C VAL A 1130 -36.58 22.89 -73.60
N ASN A 1131 -37.55 22.77 -72.65
CA ASN A 1131 -38.84 22.01 -72.61
C ASN A 1131 -38.80 20.46 -72.71
N ARG A 1132 -39.65 19.65 -72.04
CA ARG A 1132 -41.09 19.76 -71.70
C ARG A 1132 -41.48 18.63 -70.71
N MET A 1133 -42.66 18.77 -70.10
CA MET A 1133 -43.42 17.95 -69.12
C MET A 1133 -43.33 16.40 -69.16
N GLY A 1134 -43.51 15.77 -67.98
CA GLY A 1134 -43.42 14.33 -67.64
C GLY A 1134 -44.53 13.39 -68.18
N PRO A 1135 -44.92 12.26 -67.52
CA PRO A 1135 -44.73 11.88 -66.10
C PRO A 1135 -44.31 10.40 -65.81
N SER A 1136 -44.11 10.14 -64.49
CA SER A 1136 -44.39 8.90 -63.74
C SER A 1136 -43.37 7.74 -63.59
N ALA A 1137 -43.15 7.45 -62.30
CA ALA A 1137 -42.92 6.16 -61.63
C ALA A 1137 -41.51 5.52 -61.64
N ALA A 1138 -40.78 5.66 -60.53
CA ALA A 1138 -40.27 4.54 -59.73
C ALA A 1138 -39.67 5.03 -58.40
N THR A 1139 -40.11 4.41 -57.31
CA THR A 1139 -39.86 4.74 -55.91
C THR A 1139 -38.59 4.07 -55.40
N VAL A 1140 -37.59 4.82 -54.93
CA VAL A 1140 -36.62 4.36 -53.92
C VAL A 1140 -36.30 5.55 -53.01
N THR A 1141 -36.76 5.48 -51.76
CA THR A 1141 -36.57 6.49 -50.71
C THR A 1141 -35.60 5.93 -49.67
N THR A 1142 -34.46 6.58 -49.49
CA THR A 1142 -33.63 6.46 -48.27
C THR A 1142 -33.80 7.75 -47.47
N GLN A 1143 -34.59 7.67 -46.41
CA GLN A 1143 -34.73 8.70 -45.38
C GLN A 1143 -33.65 8.50 -44.31
N THR A 1144 -32.91 9.56 -44.02
CA THR A 1144 -32.11 9.72 -42.80
C THR A 1144 -32.89 10.68 -41.89
N SER A 1145 -33.43 10.17 -40.79
CA SER A 1145 -34.11 10.98 -39.78
C SER A 1145 -33.45 10.82 -38.40
N VAL A 1146 -33.12 12.00 -37.86
CA VAL A 1146 -32.99 12.39 -36.45
C VAL A 1146 -33.95 11.62 -35.52
N ILE A 1147 -33.48 11.14 -34.36
CA ILE A 1147 -34.29 11.05 -33.13
C ILE A 1147 -33.44 11.38 -31.89
N GLU A 1148 -33.95 12.35 -31.15
CA GLU A 1148 -33.68 12.78 -29.78
C GLU A 1148 -34.54 11.93 -28.82
N GLU A 1149 -33.99 11.39 -27.74
CA GLU A 1149 -34.79 10.72 -26.69
C GLU A 1149 -34.49 11.27 -25.28
N GLN A 1150 -35.52 11.84 -24.66
CA GLN A 1150 -35.68 12.03 -23.21
C GLN A 1150 -36.49 10.87 -22.62
N PRO A 1151 -36.27 10.46 -21.35
CA PRO A 1151 -37.17 9.52 -20.68
C PRO A 1151 -38.19 10.24 -19.79
N LYS A 1152 -39.49 10.00 -20.07
CA LYS A 1152 -40.60 10.09 -19.10
C LYS A 1152 -41.05 8.67 -18.77
N LEU A 1153 -41.24 8.38 -17.48
CA LEU A 1153 -41.76 7.09 -17.00
C LEU A 1153 -43.01 7.36 -16.14
N GLN A 1154 -44.15 6.79 -16.54
CA GLN A 1154 -45.30 6.62 -15.65
C GLN A 1154 -46.15 5.39 -16.04
N THR A 1155 -46.26 4.48 -15.06
CA THR A 1155 -47.45 3.73 -14.62
C THR A 1155 -48.11 2.62 -15.46
N ASN A 1156 -48.08 1.42 -14.84
CA ASN A 1156 -49.18 0.52 -14.46
C ASN A 1156 -49.92 -0.41 -15.45
N GLN A 1157 -50.09 -1.64 -14.91
CA GLN A 1157 -51.08 -2.72 -15.15
C GLN A 1157 -50.59 -3.89 -16.02
N GLN A 1158 -50.90 -5.17 -15.80
CA GLN A 1158 -51.46 -6.03 -14.73
C GLN A 1158 -51.54 -7.45 -15.39
N TYR A 1159 -51.23 -8.54 -14.65
CA TYR A 1159 -51.39 -10.02 -14.88
C TYR A 1159 -52.46 -10.59 -15.86
N PRO A 1160 -52.58 -11.93 -16.16
CA PRO A 1160 -51.92 -13.14 -15.60
C PRO A 1160 -51.55 -14.34 -16.56
N GLU A 1161 -50.97 -15.39 -15.95
CA GLU A 1161 -51.15 -16.86 -16.17
C GLU A 1161 -50.32 -17.72 -17.17
N GLN A 1162 -49.88 -18.88 -16.64
CA GLN A 1162 -49.16 -20.07 -17.18
C GLN A 1162 -50.05 -20.98 -18.08
N PRO A 1163 -49.67 -22.23 -18.52
CA PRO A 1163 -48.36 -22.94 -18.70
C PRO A 1163 -48.26 -23.69 -20.08
N THR A 1164 -47.13 -24.39 -20.35
CA THR A 1164 -46.98 -25.80 -20.86
C THR A 1164 -45.75 -26.05 -21.77
N ALA A 1165 -45.24 -27.28 -21.71
CA ALA A 1165 -43.99 -27.79 -22.29
C ALA A 1165 -44.22 -28.54 -23.66
N PRO A 1166 -43.30 -29.42 -24.14
CA PRO A 1166 -42.49 -29.30 -25.36
C PRO A 1166 -42.98 -30.22 -26.52
N PRO A 1167 -42.24 -30.31 -27.66
CA PRO A 1167 -41.55 -31.60 -27.94
C PRO A 1167 -40.27 -31.54 -28.81
N THR A 1168 -39.48 -32.63 -28.70
CA THR A 1168 -38.47 -33.18 -29.63
C THR A 1168 -39.12 -33.78 -30.90
N PRO A 1169 -38.38 -34.01 -32.02
CA PRO A 1169 -37.78 -35.34 -32.33
C PRO A 1169 -36.39 -35.26 -33.04
N CYS A 1170 -35.42 -36.16 -32.79
CA CYS A 1170 -35.16 -37.48 -33.41
C CYS A 1170 -35.02 -37.50 -34.95
N CYS A 1171 -33.80 -37.80 -35.44
CA CYS A 1171 -33.51 -38.89 -36.39
C CYS A 1171 -31.99 -39.09 -36.59
N GLU A 1172 -31.57 -40.35 -36.49
CA GLU A 1172 -30.25 -40.91 -36.79
C GLU A 1172 -29.98 -40.98 -38.31
N GLU A 1173 -28.69 -41.03 -38.70
CA GLU A 1173 -28.14 -42.09 -39.56
C GLU A 1173 -26.59 -41.99 -39.65
N THR A 1174 -25.92 -43.05 -39.16
CA THR A 1174 -24.83 -43.85 -39.77
C THR A 1174 -24.14 -43.33 -41.04
N SER A 1175 -22.84 -43.53 -41.35
CA SER A 1175 -21.77 -44.40 -40.84
C SER A 1175 -20.47 -44.21 -41.69
N GLN A 1176 -19.38 -44.85 -41.26
CA GLN A 1176 -18.16 -45.27 -42.01
C GLN A 1176 -17.05 -44.21 -42.25
N SER A 1177 -15.91 -44.31 -41.56
CA SER A 1177 -14.75 -45.21 -41.80
C SER A 1177 -13.87 -44.81 -42.99
N ALA A 1178 -12.68 -44.25 -42.72
CA ALA A 1178 -11.45 -44.62 -43.43
C ALA A 1178 -10.21 -44.16 -42.66
N ALA A 1179 -9.37 -45.12 -42.28
CA ALA A 1179 -8.03 -44.94 -41.76
C ALA A 1179 -7.04 -44.55 -42.88
N LYS A 1180 -6.04 -43.70 -42.56
CA LYS A 1180 -4.73 -43.78 -43.20
C LYS A 1180 -3.62 -43.16 -42.34
N LYS A 1181 -2.71 -44.03 -41.89
CA LYS A 1181 -1.35 -43.72 -41.44
C LYS A 1181 -0.56 -43.07 -42.58
N PHE A 1182 0.33 -42.12 -42.27
CA PHE A 1182 1.70 -42.10 -42.81
C PHE A 1182 2.65 -41.29 -41.91
N ASN A 1183 3.89 -41.77 -41.83
CA ASN A 1183 5.01 -41.32 -41.01
C ASN A 1183 5.54 -39.92 -41.41
N GLY A 1184 6.32 -39.30 -40.51
CA GLY A 1184 7.02 -37.99 -40.66
C GLY A 1184 8.14 -37.98 -41.73
N PRO A 1185 9.22 -37.15 -41.63
CA PRO A 1185 9.67 -36.32 -40.50
C PRO A 1185 10.19 -34.90 -40.90
N SER A 1186 10.86 -34.24 -39.94
CA SER A 1186 11.96 -33.26 -40.06
C SER A 1186 11.67 -31.75 -39.87
N SER A 1187 12.32 -31.22 -38.82
CA SER A 1187 13.01 -29.91 -38.66
C SER A 1187 12.49 -28.68 -39.43
N VAL A 1188 12.09 -27.64 -38.69
CA VAL A 1188 12.89 -26.43 -38.34
C VAL A 1188 12.35 -25.89 -37.02
#